data_AF-A0A1J1GWD9-F1
#
_entry.id   AF-A0A1J1GWD9-F1
#
_cell.length_a   1.000
_cell.length_b   1.000
_cell.length_c   1.000
_cell.angle_alpha   90.00
_cell.angle_beta   90.00
_cell.angle_gamma   90.00
#
_symmetry.space_group_name_H-M   'P 1'
#
loop_
_entity.id
_entity.type
_entity.pdbx_description
1 polymer ?
#
loop_
_entity_poly.entity_id
_entity_poly.type
_entity_poly.pdbx_seq_one_letter_code
_entity_poly.pdbx_strand_id
1 'polypeptide(L)'
;MDSLEDENVRTKYIIVTGGNMSGLGKGTAMSSMGVLLLTKNILLTTIKIDPYLNIDAGTMSPYEHGEVYVLEDGGEVDLDLGNYERFLNIKLSYKNNITSGKIYEEVIKKERKGEYLGKTVQVVPHLTDAIQKWIKEVIDENIKKMKKEYNIDSFSKVPCICLIEVGGTVGDIESAVYLEALQQLINNLNSDDVCLCHLSYVPIIGNLREQKTKPTQHSVKILREAGLKPDFIFCRCEEPLTKEAIQKVSLFSQVKNEHVISLHDTSNVYKVPLILEQQNFSNNVLKKLNLQNIVLKNKLNISPYSFNTWKLLANRYENSNETVVIGIVGKYTGSNDTYLSIISSLVHACLECGYKLIIKYINSSHLSLKKKKKKKKNMDINNNVNKYSYDISLDNSNTQKNTFVDDTTSEEDYEEKRKKKYENAWNTLKSVDGVLVPGGFGTRGIEGKYLSSKYCRLHNVPYLGICLGMQTAVIDMTREFLNKNANSEEFEDIIEENNKDDNIINKEKEENKKDNTCLNINTKKLNNNTINFTKKNDFHKNNYNSDKININTFNNYQNNISEENSSYNIENDIENHLNQDKIKNSNIKSEDKYKNNTNDNELLNYDIETVDNFLQNHEYMNDVSKKLLHPKLLEKIQLMNIQDYYKSISEIDNNNVIISMTEFKGDNNKGGSMRLGMKKSKIIDKESLTYKLYDEATYIYERHRHRFEINPKYVPLLEAVGLSFVAKDIHSVRMEICEIKNLDFFIGVQFHPEFTSRPFKANPIFLAFVLASKKKLKERLDKYENKLYSGIFYKT
;
A
#
# COMPACT_ATOMS: atom_id res chain seq x y z
N MET A 1 9.37 28.80 -51.62
CA MET A 1 9.28 27.35 -51.85
C MET A 1 9.63 26.71 -50.52
N ASP A 2 8.61 26.14 -49.89
CA ASP A 2 8.65 25.50 -48.59
C ASP A 2 9.55 24.26 -48.59
N SER A 3 10.42 24.15 -47.59
CA SER A 3 10.96 22.88 -47.08
C SER A 3 11.40 23.12 -45.63
N LEU A 4 10.48 22.95 -44.65
CA LEU A 4 10.28 21.71 -43.90
C LEU A 4 11.48 21.26 -43.03
N GLU A 5 12.22 22.19 -42.44
CA GLU A 5 13.23 21.87 -41.43
C GLU A 5 12.94 22.58 -40.08
N ASP A 6 12.86 21.76 -39.02
CA ASP A 6 13.07 22.10 -37.60
C ASP A 6 11.95 22.57 -36.63
N GLU A 7 10.69 22.17 -36.79
CA GLU A 7 9.78 22.12 -35.62
C GLU A 7 10.03 20.87 -34.77
N ASN A 8 11.15 20.77 -34.06
CA ASN A 8 11.31 19.76 -33.02
C ASN A 8 10.30 20.07 -31.89
N VAL A 9 9.31 19.20 -31.67
CA VAL A 9 8.42 19.33 -30.51
C VAL A 9 9.23 18.93 -29.28
N ARG A 10 9.93 19.92 -28.72
CA ARG A 10 10.73 19.84 -27.51
C ARG A 10 9.81 19.60 -26.32
N THR A 11 10.26 18.77 -25.38
CA THR A 11 9.53 18.57 -24.12
C THR A 11 9.31 19.90 -23.42
N LYS A 12 8.08 20.14 -22.98
CA LYS A 12 7.70 21.31 -22.21
C LYS A 12 7.68 20.96 -20.72
N TYR A 13 7.94 21.94 -19.87
CA TYR A 13 8.09 21.75 -18.43
C TYR A 13 7.06 22.60 -17.68
N ILE A 14 6.35 21.99 -16.73
CA ILE A 14 5.58 22.73 -15.74
C ILE A 14 6.17 22.39 -14.38
N ILE A 15 6.75 23.39 -13.72
CA ILE A 15 7.40 23.24 -12.42
C ILE A 15 6.47 23.80 -11.35
N VAL A 16 6.21 23.02 -10.31
CA VAL A 16 5.37 23.40 -9.17
C VAL A 16 6.23 23.48 -7.92
N THR A 17 6.29 24.65 -7.30
CA THR A 17 7.06 24.90 -6.06
C THR A 17 6.14 25.19 -4.89
N GLY A 18 6.57 24.79 -3.68
CA GLY A 18 5.87 25.07 -2.43
C GLY A 18 6.26 26.40 -1.82
N GLY A 19 5.27 27.14 -1.34
CA GLY A 19 5.46 28.44 -0.70
C GLY A 19 5.68 28.31 0.79
N ASN A 20 4.81 28.92 1.58
CA ASN A 20 5.01 29.15 3.01
C ASN A 20 4.89 27.92 3.92
N MET A 21 4.18 26.86 3.49
CA MET A 21 3.86 25.72 4.33
C MET A 21 3.89 24.42 3.53
N SER A 22 4.31 23.33 4.17
CA SER A 22 4.10 21.97 3.67
C SER A 22 2.62 21.57 3.83
N GLY A 23 2.17 20.55 3.09
CA GLY A 23 0.78 20.07 3.18
C GLY A 23 -0.30 20.95 2.54
N LEU A 24 0.05 22.04 1.83
CA LEU A 24 -0.94 22.91 1.16
C LEU A 24 -1.70 22.26 -0.02
N GLY A 25 -1.35 21.03 -0.39
CA GLY A 25 -1.94 20.31 -1.52
C GLY A 25 -1.22 20.50 -2.85
N LYS A 26 0.12 20.57 -2.84
CA LYS A 26 0.95 20.61 -4.07
C LYS A 26 0.61 19.47 -5.02
N GLY A 27 0.59 18.23 -4.52
CA GLY A 27 0.24 17.07 -5.34
C GLY A 27 -1.19 17.11 -5.89
N THR A 28 -2.15 17.63 -5.14
CA THR A 28 -3.53 17.82 -5.63
C THR A 28 -3.60 18.89 -6.72
N ALA A 29 -2.92 20.03 -6.53
CA ALA A 29 -2.86 21.09 -7.53
C ALA A 29 -2.22 20.61 -8.83
N MET A 30 -1.04 19.95 -8.76
CA MET A 30 -0.35 19.44 -9.93
C MET A 30 -1.13 18.32 -10.63
N SER A 31 -1.72 17.39 -9.89
CA SER A 31 -2.60 16.36 -10.43
C SER A 31 -3.78 16.98 -11.18
N SER A 32 -4.38 18.03 -10.62
CA SER A 32 -5.54 18.71 -11.21
C SER A 32 -5.18 19.45 -12.50
N MET A 33 -4.01 20.08 -12.54
CA MET A 33 -3.45 20.67 -13.76
C MET A 33 -3.22 19.60 -14.83
N GLY A 34 -2.65 18.46 -14.44
CA GLY A 34 -2.44 17.33 -15.33
C GLY A 34 -3.75 16.76 -15.88
N VAL A 35 -4.82 16.64 -15.09
CA VAL A 35 -6.14 16.21 -15.58
C VAL A 35 -6.61 17.12 -16.72
N LEU A 36 -6.55 18.45 -16.54
CA LEU A 36 -6.97 19.39 -17.57
C LEU A 36 -6.16 19.23 -18.86
N LEU A 37 -4.83 19.12 -18.75
CA LEU A 37 -3.96 18.94 -19.90
C LEU A 37 -4.18 17.59 -20.59
N LEU A 38 -4.45 16.54 -19.82
CA LEU A 38 -4.77 15.22 -20.35
C LEU A 38 -6.06 15.28 -21.18
N THR A 39 -7.12 15.98 -20.72
CA THR A 39 -8.36 16.15 -21.50
C THR A 39 -8.17 16.89 -22.83
N LYS A 40 -7.02 17.55 -23.04
CA LYS A 40 -6.61 18.16 -24.32
C LYS A 40 -5.72 17.22 -25.16
N ASN A 41 -5.66 15.93 -24.82
CA ASN A 41 -4.87 14.90 -25.47
C ASN A 41 -3.36 15.21 -25.55
N ILE A 42 -2.79 15.75 -24.48
CA ILE A 42 -1.35 15.99 -24.35
C ILE A 42 -0.70 14.80 -23.61
N LEU A 43 0.48 14.36 -24.05
CA LEU A 43 1.26 13.37 -23.31
C LEU A 43 1.82 13.99 -22.04
N LEU A 44 1.66 13.29 -20.91
CA LEU A 44 2.10 13.76 -19.60
C LEU A 44 3.02 12.74 -18.94
N THR A 45 4.11 13.24 -18.36
CA THR A 45 4.93 12.52 -17.40
C THR A 45 5.09 13.38 -16.15
N THR A 46 5.38 12.76 -15.01
CA THR A 46 5.58 13.48 -13.76
C THR A 46 6.92 13.14 -13.13
N ILE A 47 7.54 14.11 -12.45
CA ILE A 47 8.71 13.91 -11.60
C ILE A 47 8.40 14.55 -10.25
N LYS A 48 8.61 13.79 -9.17
CA LYS A 48 8.57 14.30 -7.81
C LYS A 48 9.98 14.44 -7.30
N ILE A 49 10.33 15.63 -6.86
CA ILE A 49 11.57 15.89 -6.12
C ILE A 49 11.23 15.93 -4.63
N ASP A 50 11.95 15.13 -3.87
CA ASP A 50 11.84 15.01 -2.43
C ASP A 50 13.16 15.41 -1.78
N PRO A 51 13.19 16.53 -1.05
CA PRO A 51 14.44 17.04 -0.52
C PRO A 51 14.96 16.24 0.70
N TYR A 52 14.19 15.29 1.22
CA TYR A 52 14.63 14.42 2.33
C TYR A 52 15.81 13.51 1.94
N LEU A 53 16.59 13.10 2.95
CA LEU A 53 17.83 12.33 2.75
C LEU A 53 17.63 10.84 2.46
N ASN A 54 16.53 10.24 2.89
CA ASN A 54 16.25 8.83 2.59
C ASN A 54 16.31 8.56 1.08
N ILE A 55 16.88 7.42 0.69
CA ILE A 55 16.97 7.01 -0.72
C ILE A 55 15.55 6.75 -1.26
N ASP A 56 14.72 6.08 -0.48
CA ASP A 56 13.33 5.75 -0.80
C ASP A 56 12.42 5.95 0.42
N ALA A 57 11.11 5.83 0.20
CA ALA A 57 10.13 5.94 1.28
C ALA A 57 9.96 4.62 2.07
N GLY A 58 10.55 3.51 1.61
CA GLY A 58 10.26 2.17 2.11
C GLY A 58 10.61 1.95 3.58
N THR A 59 11.61 2.69 4.07
CA THR A 59 12.08 2.65 5.46
C THR A 59 11.34 3.58 6.41
N MET A 60 10.49 4.47 5.89
CA MET A 60 9.78 5.46 6.68
C MET A 60 8.61 4.86 7.46
N SER A 61 8.32 5.43 8.62
CA SER A 61 7.14 5.06 9.38
C SER A 61 5.89 5.67 8.74
N PRO A 62 4.77 4.92 8.58
CA PRO A 62 3.53 5.49 8.05
C PRO A 62 2.89 6.60 8.91
N TYR A 63 3.44 6.87 10.09
CA TYR A 63 2.98 7.91 11.00
C TYR A 63 3.63 9.27 10.68
N GLU A 64 4.88 9.28 10.21
CA GLU A 64 5.64 10.52 9.96
C GLU A 64 5.39 11.08 8.56
N HIS A 65 5.42 10.22 7.54
CA HIS A 65 5.39 10.63 6.14
C HIS A 65 4.20 10.08 5.35
N GLY A 66 3.21 9.48 6.04
CA GLY A 66 2.11 8.80 5.38
C GLY A 66 2.50 7.42 4.86
N GLU A 67 1.57 6.74 4.21
CA GLU A 67 1.83 5.39 3.69
C GLU A 67 2.87 5.36 2.56
N VAL A 68 3.58 4.24 2.43
CA VAL A 68 4.48 3.99 1.29
C VAL A 68 3.66 3.57 0.08
N TYR A 69 3.81 4.30 -1.03
CA TYR A 69 3.20 3.92 -2.30
C TYR A 69 4.16 3.05 -3.12
N VAL A 70 3.64 2.01 -3.77
CA VAL A 70 4.46 1.04 -4.50
C VAL A 70 4.15 1.14 -5.99
N LEU A 71 5.19 1.32 -6.80
CA LEU A 71 5.12 1.40 -8.26
C LEU A 71 5.18 0.01 -8.93
N GLU A 72 4.90 -0.05 -10.23
CA GLU A 72 4.89 -1.32 -10.97
C GLU A 72 6.25 -2.01 -10.99
N ASP A 73 7.33 -1.23 -11.07
CA ASP A 73 8.71 -1.72 -11.07
C ASP A 73 9.24 -2.10 -9.67
N GLY A 74 8.42 -1.92 -8.63
CA GLY A 74 8.79 -2.16 -7.24
C GLY A 74 9.41 -0.96 -6.55
N GLY A 75 9.43 0.22 -7.15
CA GLY A 75 9.84 1.44 -6.44
C GLY A 75 8.94 1.73 -5.24
N GLU A 76 9.55 1.88 -4.07
CA GLU A 76 8.90 2.39 -2.85
C GLU A 76 9.03 3.92 -2.83
N VAL A 77 7.92 4.63 -2.95
CA VAL A 77 7.91 6.07 -3.17
C VAL A 77 6.92 6.78 -2.26
N ASP A 78 7.06 8.10 -2.20
CA ASP A 78 6.12 8.98 -1.52
C ASP A 78 4.70 8.86 -2.08
N LEU A 79 3.72 9.11 -1.22
CA LEU A 79 2.29 8.99 -1.48
C LEU A 79 1.81 9.90 -2.60
N ASP A 80 2.46 11.06 -2.80
CA ASP A 80 2.11 12.00 -3.86
C ASP A 80 2.22 11.37 -5.27
N LEU A 81 3.14 10.43 -5.49
CA LEU A 81 3.22 9.71 -6.76
C LEU A 81 1.98 8.85 -7.03
N GLY A 82 1.35 8.33 -5.97
CA GLY A 82 0.10 7.62 -6.08
C GLY A 82 -1.06 8.51 -6.52
N ASN A 83 -1.06 9.79 -6.12
CA ASN A 83 -2.03 10.76 -6.60
C ASN A 83 -1.88 11.00 -8.11
N TYR A 84 -0.65 11.09 -8.62
CA TYR A 84 -0.38 11.25 -10.05
C TYR A 84 -0.85 10.06 -10.87
N GLU A 85 -0.51 8.83 -10.46
CA GLU A 85 -0.98 7.64 -11.16
C GLU A 85 -2.51 7.53 -11.18
N ARG A 86 -3.18 7.90 -10.07
CA ARG A 86 -4.64 7.85 -9.96
C ARG A 86 -5.34 8.87 -10.86
N PHE A 87 -4.93 10.14 -10.78
CA PHE A 87 -5.61 11.23 -11.47
C PHE A 87 -5.28 11.28 -12.96
N LEU A 88 -4.05 10.93 -13.34
CA LEU A 88 -3.57 11.05 -14.71
C LEU A 88 -3.66 9.74 -15.49
N ASN A 89 -3.95 8.63 -14.80
CA ASN A 89 -3.95 7.29 -15.39
C ASN A 89 -2.63 6.96 -16.11
N ILE A 90 -1.50 7.37 -15.52
CA ILE A 90 -0.15 7.10 -16.01
C ILE A 90 0.53 6.03 -15.16
N LYS A 91 1.61 5.47 -15.70
CA LYS A 91 2.50 4.53 -15.01
C LYS A 91 3.83 5.21 -14.71
N LEU A 92 4.20 5.22 -13.44
CA LEU A 92 5.48 5.80 -12.99
C LEU A 92 6.47 4.70 -12.64
N SER A 93 7.75 5.08 -12.60
CA SER A 93 8.87 4.22 -12.20
C SER A 93 9.61 4.82 -11.01
N TYR A 94 10.42 4.01 -10.34
CA TYR A 94 11.27 4.42 -9.22
C TYR A 94 12.11 5.67 -9.53
N LYS A 95 12.50 5.87 -10.79
CA LYS A 95 13.30 7.03 -11.23
C LYS A 95 12.50 8.33 -11.28
N ASN A 96 11.17 8.27 -11.36
CA ASN A 96 10.29 9.46 -11.32
C ASN A 96 10.30 10.14 -9.95
N ASN A 97 10.75 9.44 -8.91
CA ASN A 97 10.97 10.00 -7.59
C ASN A 97 12.48 10.29 -7.42
N ILE A 98 12.83 11.56 -7.32
CA ILE A 98 14.19 12.04 -7.06
C ILE A 98 14.27 12.40 -5.59
N THR A 99 15.18 11.78 -4.85
CA THR A 99 15.45 12.11 -3.44
C THR A 99 16.88 12.65 -3.28
N SER A 100 17.17 13.36 -2.19
CA SER A 100 18.54 13.77 -1.89
C SER A 100 19.44 12.55 -1.78
N GLY A 101 18.98 11.50 -1.08
CA GLY A 101 19.72 10.24 -0.93
C GLY A 101 20.17 9.63 -2.27
N LYS A 102 19.27 9.56 -3.27
CA LYS A 102 19.61 9.02 -4.60
C LYS A 102 20.68 9.83 -5.31
N ILE A 103 20.56 11.16 -5.30
CA ILE A 103 21.50 12.06 -5.99
C ILE A 103 22.87 12.02 -5.31
N TYR A 104 22.92 12.11 -3.98
CA TYR A 104 24.17 12.01 -3.23
C TYR A 104 24.85 10.64 -3.46
N GLU A 105 24.09 9.55 -3.42
CA GLU A 105 24.63 8.22 -3.66
C GLU A 105 25.24 8.10 -5.07
N GLU A 106 24.57 8.61 -6.11
CA GLU A 106 25.09 8.60 -7.47
C GLU A 106 26.40 9.39 -7.60
N VAL A 107 26.42 10.63 -7.10
CA VAL A 107 27.60 11.51 -7.18
C VAL A 107 28.78 10.92 -6.41
N ILE A 108 28.55 10.41 -5.19
CA ILE A 108 29.60 9.79 -4.37
C ILE A 108 30.15 8.53 -5.05
N LYS A 109 29.28 7.69 -5.65
CA LYS A 109 29.74 6.50 -6.40
C LYS A 109 30.61 6.88 -7.60
N LYS A 110 30.27 7.94 -8.35
CA LYS A 110 31.06 8.44 -9.48
C LYS A 110 32.41 9.02 -9.04
N GLU A 111 32.43 9.71 -7.90
CA GLU A 111 33.67 10.19 -7.27
C GLU A 111 34.61 9.04 -6.95
N ARG A 112 34.13 8.01 -6.26
CA ARG A 112 34.94 6.83 -5.93
C ARG A 112 35.45 6.05 -7.16
N LYS A 113 34.72 6.08 -8.27
CA LYS A 113 35.15 5.49 -9.55
C LYS A 113 36.18 6.33 -10.30
N GLY A 114 36.43 7.57 -9.87
CA GLY A 114 37.33 8.50 -10.55
C GLY A 114 36.72 9.17 -11.77
N GLU A 115 35.40 9.19 -11.94
CA GLU A 115 34.73 9.77 -13.12
C GLU A 115 34.90 11.31 -13.20
N TYR A 116 35.24 11.95 -12.08
CA TYR A 116 35.56 13.39 -12.03
C TYR A 116 37.04 13.71 -12.21
N LEU A 117 37.85 12.74 -12.70
CA LEU A 117 39.28 12.90 -13.00
C LEU A 117 40.12 13.43 -11.81
N GLY A 118 39.73 13.07 -10.58
CA GLY A 118 40.38 13.51 -9.35
C GLY A 118 40.13 14.97 -8.96
N LYS A 119 39.26 15.71 -9.68
CA LYS A 119 38.85 17.06 -9.29
C LYS A 119 37.95 17.03 -8.06
N THR A 120 37.96 18.11 -7.28
CA THR A 120 37.06 18.28 -6.14
C THR A 120 35.60 18.35 -6.58
N VAL A 121 34.77 17.48 -6.01
CA VAL A 121 33.32 17.47 -6.22
C VAL A 121 32.64 18.43 -5.24
N GLN A 122 31.69 19.21 -5.75
CA GLN A 122 30.97 20.27 -5.02
C GLN A 122 29.48 20.23 -5.34
N VAL A 123 28.64 20.90 -4.54
CA VAL A 123 27.20 21.01 -4.80
C VAL A 123 26.91 21.63 -6.17
N VAL A 124 27.54 22.77 -6.46
CA VAL A 124 27.50 23.38 -7.79
C VAL A 124 28.88 23.20 -8.44
N PRO A 125 28.98 22.71 -9.68
CA PRO A 125 27.88 22.25 -10.55
C PRO A 125 27.55 20.76 -10.40
N HIS A 126 28.32 19.96 -9.65
CA HIS A 126 28.26 18.50 -9.79
C HIS A 126 26.93 17.86 -9.35
N LEU A 127 26.31 18.34 -8.25
CA LEU A 127 24.98 17.86 -7.86
C LEU A 127 23.88 18.45 -8.76
N THR A 128 23.98 19.73 -9.10
CA THR A 128 22.98 20.40 -9.96
C THR A 128 22.96 19.82 -11.37
N ASP A 129 24.12 19.46 -11.92
CA ASP A 129 24.27 18.75 -13.19
C ASP A 129 23.70 17.33 -13.12
N ALA A 130 23.94 16.61 -12.03
CA ALA A 130 23.38 15.27 -11.82
C ALA A 130 21.84 15.31 -11.79
N ILE A 131 21.25 16.29 -11.09
CA ILE A 131 19.79 16.49 -11.04
C ILE A 131 19.24 16.81 -12.44
N GLN A 132 19.86 17.75 -13.16
CA GLN A 132 19.42 18.11 -14.52
C GLN A 132 19.52 16.94 -15.49
N LYS A 133 20.60 16.15 -15.41
CA LYS A 133 20.78 14.94 -16.21
C LYS A 133 19.71 13.91 -15.90
N TRP A 134 19.45 13.65 -14.61
CA TRP A 134 18.42 12.70 -14.18
C TRP A 134 17.03 13.07 -14.71
N ILE A 135 16.65 14.35 -14.59
CA ILE A 135 15.36 14.86 -15.09
C ILE A 135 15.21 14.56 -16.59
N LYS A 136 16.25 14.86 -17.39
CA LYS A 136 16.23 14.63 -18.85
C LYS A 136 16.13 13.13 -19.19
N GLU A 137 16.92 12.28 -18.54
CA GLU A 137 16.91 10.84 -18.78
C GLU A 137 15.56 10.20 -18.47
N VAL A 138 14.94 10.57 -17.35
CA VAL A 138 13.62 10.06 -16.96
C VAL A 138 12.54 10.48 -17.94
N ILE A 139 12.58 11.74 -18.40
CA ILE A 139 11.65 12.24 -19.42
C ILE A 139 11.79 11.44 -20.71
N ASP A 140 13.02 11.24 -21.19
CA ASP A 140 13.29 10.53 -22.44
C ASP A 140 12.86 9.06 -22.36
N GLU A 141 13.11 8.39 -21.24
CA GLU A 141 12.64 7.02 -21.00
C GLU A 141 11.11 6.93 -21.00
N ASN A 142 10.43 7.88 -20.34
CA ASN A 142 8.97 7.86 -20.26
C ASN A 142 8.32 8.20 -21.60
N ILE A 143 8.87 9.15 -22.36
CA ILE A 143 8.38 9.45 -23.72
C ILE A 143 8.50 8.21 -24.61
N LYS A 144 9.63 7.50 -24.56
CA LYS A 144 9.81 6.24 -25.31
C LYS A 144 8.77 5.19 -24.92
N LYS A 145 8.51 5.01 -23.62
CA LYS A 145 7.48 4.08 -23.12
C LYS A 145 6.08 4.48 -23.58
N MET A 146 5.71 5.75 -23.42
CA MET A 146 4.39 6.26 -23.82
C MET A 146 4.17 6.16 -25.33
N LYS A 147 5.17 6.50 -26.15
CA LYS A 147 5.06 6.34 -27.61
C LYS A 147 4.75 4.89 -28.00
N LYS A 148 5.38 3.92 -27.33
CA LYS A 148 5.09 2.49 -27.52
C LYS A 148 3.69 2.12 -27.04
N GLU A 149 3.27 2.60 -25.88
CA GLU A 149 1.96 2.28 -25.28
C GLU A 149 0.79 2.81 -26.12
N TYR A 150 0.90 4.02 -26.66
CA TYR A 150 -0.12 4.65 -27.49
C TYR A 150 0.02 4.36 -28.99
N ASN A 151 0.91 3.43 -29.39
CA ASN A 151 1.21 3.12 -30.79
C ASN A 151 1.49 4.37 -31.65
N ILE A 152 2.24 5.32 -31.08
CA ILE A 152 2.64 6.55 -31.75
C ILE A 152 3.95 6.29 -32.50
N ASP A 153 3.97 6.56 -33.80
CA ASP A 153 5.19 6.44 -34.61
C ASP A 153 6.35 7.21 -33.97
N SER A 154 7.54 6.60 -33.99
CA SER A 154 8.76 7.20 -33.42
C SER A 154 9.03 8.61 -33.97
N PHE A 155 8.69 8.84 -35.24
CA PHE A 155 8.84 10.11 -35.96
C PHE A 155 7.69 11.11 -35.70
N SER A 156 6.58 10.68 -35.11
CA SER A 156 5.46 11.56 -34.80
C SER A 156 5.83 12.57 -33.71
N LYS A 157 5.58 13.83 -34.02
CA LYS A 157 5.88 15.00 -33.20
C LYS A 157 4.69 15.31 -32.29
N VAL A 158 4.67 14.65 -31.13
CA VAL A 158 3.58 14.78 -30.15
C VAL A 158 4.04 15.66 -28.99
N PRO A 159 3.27 16.68 -28.58
CA PRO A 159 3.62 17.48 -27.42
C PRO A 159 3.63 16.62 -26.17
N CYS A 160 4.75 16.66 -25.45
CA CYS A 160 4.90 16.08 -24.12
C CYS A 160 5.15 17.20 -23.11
N ILE A 161 4.42 17.15 -22.00
CA ILE A 161 4.65 18.02 -20.85
C ILE A 161 5.14 17.16 -19.68
N CYS A 162 6.28 17.53 -19.11
CA CYS A 162 6.74 17.02 -17.83
C CYS A 162 6.26 17.93 -16.70
N LEU A 163 5.46 17.38 -15.77
CA LEU A 163 5.07 18.06 -14.54
C LEU A 163 6.11 17.72 -13.45
N ILE A 164 6.80 18.73 -12.93
CA ILE A 164 7.82 18.57 -11.89
C ILE A 164 7.31 19.20 -10.61
N GLU A 165 7.12 18.40 -9.56
CA GLU A 165 6.85 18.93 -8.23
C GLU A 165 8.13 19.01 -7.41
N VAL A 166 8.40 20.16 -6.83
CA VAL A 166 9.43 20.34 -5.81
C VAL A 166 8.81 20.22 -4.42
N GLY A 167 9.14 19.13 -3.74
CA GLY A 167 8.78 18.89 -2.34
C GLY A 167 9.38 19.93 -1.38
N GLY A 168 8.91 19.93 -0.13
CA GLY A 168 9.32 20.93 0.86
C GLY A 168 8.74 22.33 0.60
N THR A 169 9.36 23.33 1.21
CA THR A 169 9.03 24.75 1.05
C THR A 169 10.22 25.54 0.49
N VAL A 170 9.94 26.67 -0.17
CA VAL A 170 11.01 27.58 -0.59
C VAL A 170 11.66 28.24 0.62
N GLY A 171 12.99 28.31 0.62
CA GLY A 171 13.77 28.87 1.73
C GLY A 171 14.36 27.81 2.66
N ASP A 172 13.94 26.55 2.54
CA ASP A 172 14.55 25.44 3.28
C ASP A 172 15.93 25.11 2.70
N ILE A 173 16.89 24.80 3.59
CA ILE A 173 18.25 24.37 3.21
C ILE A 173 18.20 23.14 2.29
N GLU A 174 17.30 22.20 2.58
CA GLU A 174 17.15 20.96 1.82
C GLU A 174 16.67 21.22 0.37
N SER A 175 15.82 22.23 0.18
CA SER A 175 15.26 22.58 -1.14
C SER A 175 16.23 23.39 -2.01
N ALA A 176 17.20 24.08 -1.41
CA ALA A 176 18.05 25.06 -2.08
C ALA A 176 18.81 24.49 -3.28
N VAL A 177 19.36 23.27 -3.16
CA VAL A 177 20.11 22.60 -4.23
C VAL A 177 19.23 22.34 -5.45
N TYR A 178 17.96 21.98 -5.22
CA TYR A 178 17.01 21.72 -6.30
C TYR A 178 16.51 22.98 -6.97
N LEU A 179 16.28 24.05 -6.20
CA LEU A 179 15.93 25.35 -6.77
C LEU A 179 17.06 25.88 -7.66
N GLU A 180 18.31 25.74 -7.23
CA GLU A 180 19.49 26.10 -8.02
C GLU A 180 19.61 25.23 -9.29
N ALA A 181 19.44 23.92 -9.18
CA ALA A 181 19.45 23.02 -10.34
C ALA A 181 18.35 23.35 -11.36
N LEU A 182 17.15 23.68 -10.89
CA LEU A 182 16.02 24.07 -11.74
C LEU A 182 16.22 25.46 -12.35
N GLN A 183 16.84 26.39 -11.64
CA GLN A 183 17.21 27.69 -12.17
C GLN A 183 18.18 27.53 -13.35
N GLN A 184 19.22 26.69 -13.21
CA GLN A 184 20.17 26.40 -14.28
C GLN A 184 19.49 25.68 -15.45
N LEU A 185 18.57 24.76 -15.17
CA LEU A 185 17.76 24.10 -16.20
C LEU A 185 16.93 25.11 -17.00
N ILE A 186 16.23 26.01 -16.31
CA ILE A 186 15.36 27.03 -16.93
C ILE A 186 16.17 27.97 -17.83
N ASN A 187 17.38 28.36 -17.41
CA ASN A 187 18.25 29.22 -18.22
C ASN A 187 18.68 28.56 -19.54
N ASN A 188 18.67 27.23 -19.62
CA ASN A 188 18.99 26.45 -20.81
C ASN A 188 17.76 26.14 -21.70
N LEU A 189 16.57 26.58 -21.28
CA LEU A 189 15.30 26.37 -21.96
C LEU A 189 14.80 27.68 -22.57
N ASN A 190 13.98 27.57 -23.62
CA ASN A 190 13.31 28.75 -24.14
C ASN A 190 12.19 29.19 -23.19
N SER A 191 11.81 30.47 -23.24
CA SER A 191 10.77 31.00 -22.37
C SER A 191 9.39 30.36 -22.55
N ASP A 192 9.15 29.74 -23.70
CA ASP A 192 7.94 28.99 -24.07
C ASP A 192 8.10 27.47 -23.88
N ASP A 193 9.25 27.01 -23.38
CA ASP A 193 9.49 25.62 -22.98
C ASP A 193 9.15 25.35 -21.52
N VAL A 194 8.99 26.39 -20.69
CA VAL A 194 8.78 26.25 -19.24
C VAL A 194 7.68 27.15 -18.69
N CYS A 195 6.93 26.63 -17.73
CA CYS A 195 5.92 27.34 -16.95
C CYS A 195 6.14 27.06 -15.46
N LEU A 196 6.42 28.10 -14.66
CA LEU A 196 6.60 27.97 -13.22
C LEU A 196 5.33 28.36 -12.46
N CYS A 197 4.76 27.42 -11.71
CA CYS A 197 3.63 27.62 -10.83
C CYS A 197 4.10 27.60 -9.36
N HIS A 198 3.73 28.61 -8.58
CA HIS A 198 4.10 28.70 -7.17
C HIS A 198 2.86 28.63 -6.28
N LEU A 199 2.78 27.61 -5.43
CA LEU A 199 1.66 27.40 -4.51
C LEU A 199 1.94 28.03 -3.15
N SER A 200 1.13 29.00 -2.72
CA SER A 200 1.25 29.69 -1.44
C SER A 200 -0.09 29.72 -0.70
N TYR A 201 -0.05 29.96 0.61
CA TYR A 201 -1.23 30.05 1.47
C TYR A 201 -1.64 31.50 1.71
N VAL A 202 -2.92 31.80 1.50
CA VAL A 202 -3.55 33.08 1.83
C VAL A 202 -4.50 32.84 3.01
N PRO A 203 -4.05 33.06 4.25
CA PRO A 203 -4.89 32.86 5.42
C PRO A 203 -6.00 33.92 5.53
N ILE A 204 -7.12 33.51 6.11
CA ILE A 204 -8.19 34.39 6.55
C ILE A 204 -8.00 34.65 8.04
N ILE A 205 -7.80 35.91 8.43
CA ILE A 205 -7.47 36.25 9.83
C ILE A 205 -8.51 37.22 10.43
N GLY A 206 -8.87 36.95 11.68
CA GLY A 206 -9.69 37.81 12.52
C GLY A 206 -11.20 37.72 12.23
N ASN A 207 -11.99 38.38 13.08
CA ASN A 207 -13.46 38.37 12.99
C ASN A 207 -13.99 39.00 11.69
N LEU A 208 -13.21 39.90 11.09
CA LEU A 208 -13.53 40.55 9.82
C LEU A 208 -13.24 39.66 8.60
N ARG A 209 -12.73 38.44 8.81
CA ARG A 209 -12.38 37.46 7.76
C ARG A 209 -11.59 38.06 6.60
N GLU A 210 -10.58 38.86 6.92
CA GLU A 210 -9.75 39.50 5.91
C GLU A 210 -8.71 38.52 5.34
N GLN A 211 -8.64 38.42 4.01
CA GLN A 211 -7.65 37.61 3.30
C GLN A 211 -6.27 38.31 3.33
N LYS A 212 -5.32 37.72 4.05
CA LYS A 212 -3.97 38.29 4.21
C LYS A 212 -3.00 37.72 3.19
N THR A 213 -2.59 38.56 2.25
CA THR A 213 -1.68 38.18 1.15
C THR A 213 -0.20 38.26 1.50
N LYS A 214 0.16 38.72 2.71
CA LYS A 214 1.55 38.94 3.12
C LYS A 214 2.42 37.68 3.07
N PRO A 215 1.97 36.50 3.56
CA PRO A 215 2.74 35.26 3.43
C PRO A 215 3.15 34.99 1.97
N THR A 216 2.20 35.10 1.03
CA THR A 216 2.47 34.93 -0.41
C THR A 216 3.50 35.91 -0.95
N GLN A 217 3.47 37.17 -0.52
CA GLN A 217 4.46 38.17 -0.93
C GLN A 217 5.88 37.77 -0.50
N HIS A 218 6.05 37.31 0.74
CA HIS A 218 7.35 36.86 1.25
C HIS A 218 7.83 35.58 0.56
N SER A 219 6.92 34.64 0.32
CA SER A 219 7.22 33.39 -0.37
C SER A 219 7.75 33.62 -1.79
N VAL A 220 7.08 34.52 -2.53
CA VAL A 220 7.52 34.89 -3.89
C VAL A 220 8.84 35.67 -3.86
N LYS A 221 9.10 36.48 -2.83
CA LYS A 221 10.40 37.14 -2.66
C LYS A 221 11.53 36.12 -2.55
N ILE A 222 11.38 35.11 -1.69
CA ILE A 222 12.37 34.04 -1.49
C ILE A 222 12.58 33.23 -2.76
N LEU A 223 11.50 32.87 -3.47
CA LEU A 223 11.60 32.17 -4.75
C LEU A 223 12.41 32.97 -5.78
N ARG A 224 12.24 34.30 -5.81
CA ARG A 224 12.97 35.19 -6.73
C ARG A 224 14.42 35.42 -6.30
N GLU A 225 14.71 35.41 -5.00
CA GLU A 225 16.07 35.41 -4.48
C GLU A 225 16.84 34.15 -4.93
N ALA A 226 16.15 33.00 -5.05
CA ALA A 226 16.68 31.79 -5.67
C ALA A 226 16.76 31.84 -7.22
N GLY A 227 16.50 33.01 -7.84
CA GLY A 227 16.59 33.21 -9.28
C GLY A 227 15.39 32.70 -10.08
N LEU A 228 14.29 32.31 -9.44
CA LEU A 228 13.11 31.75 -10.08
C LEU A 228 11.96 32.76 -10.11
N LYS A 229 11.40 33.03 -11.29
CA LYS A 229 10.25 33.93 -11.46
C LYS A 229 8.98 33.13 -11.78
N PRO A 230 7.94 33.16 -10.94
CA PRO A 230 6.72 32.42 -11.19
C PRO A 230 5.92 33.03 -12.36
N ASP A 231 5.35 32.18 -13.20
CA ASP A 231 4.39 32.55 -14.24
C ASP A 231 2.96 32.58 -13.68
N PHE A 232 2.64 31.67 -12.76
CA PHE A 232 1.36 31.57 -12.05
C PHE A 232 1.56 31.49 -10.54
N ILE A 233 0.66 32.14 -9.80
CA ILE A 233 0.59 32.06 -8.33
C ILE A 233 -0.70 31.34 -7.95
N PHE A 234 -0.56 30.20 -7.30
CA PHE A 234 -1.66 29.42 -6.80
C PHE A 234 -1.84 29.77 -5.33
N CYS A 235 -3.01 30.28 -4.98
CA CYS A 235 -3.32 30.73 -3.63
C CYS A 235 -4.29 29.75 -2.98
N ARG A 236 -3.76 28.89 -2.10
CA ARG A 236 -4.57 28.06 -1.21
C ARG A 236 -5.26 28.96 -0.18
N CYS A 237 -6.57 28.80 -0.03
CA CYS A 237 -7.39 29.61 0.87
C CYS A 237 -8.60 28.80 1.35
N GLU A 238 -9.28 29.24 2.40
CA GLU A 238 -10.55 28.62 2.82
C GLU A 238 -11.70 29.04 1.88
N GLU A 239 -11.76 30.33 1.56
CA GLU A 239 -12.79 30.94 0.71
C GLU A 239 -12.22 31.50 -0.60
N PRO A 240 -13.03 31.65 -1.67
CA PRO A 240 -12.58 32.23 -2.93
C PRO A 240 -11.90 33.59 -2.73
N LEU A 241 -10.82 33.83 -3.48
CA LEU A 241 -10.08 35.09 -3.36
C LEU A 241 -10.92 36.30 -3.77
N THR A 242 -10.82 37.36 -2.98
CA THR A 242 -11.37 38.67 -3.31
C THR A 242 -10.61 39.32 -4.47
N LYS A 243 -11.28 40.19 -5.24
CA LYS A 243 -10.63 40.97 -6.31
C LYS A 243 -9.44 41.80 -5.80
N GLU A 244 -9.56 42.34 -4.59
CA GLU A 244 -8.49 43.10 -3.94
C GLU A 244 -7.28 42.21 -3.60
N ALA A 245 -7.51 41.01 -3.06
CA ALA A 245 -6.43 40.06 -2.78
C ALA A 245 -5.71 39.64 -4.07
N ILE A 246 -6.47 39.36 -5.14
CA ILE A 246 -5.93 39.04 -6.48
C ILE A 246 -5.04 40.18 -6.99
N GLN A 247 -5.53 41.42 -6.96
CA GLN A 247 -4.77 42.59 -7.40
C GLN A 247 -3.49 42.80 -6.59
N LYS A 248 -3.56 42.65 -5.26
CA LYS A 248 -2.39 42.76 -4.37
C LYS A 248 -1.37 41.67 -4.72
N VAL A 249 -1.77 40.41 -4.81
CA VAL A 249 -0.85 39.32 -5.16
C VAL A 249 -0.23 39.53 -6.55
N SER A 250 -1.04 39.89 -7.55
CA SER A 250 -0.58 40.19 -8.91
C SER A 250 0.50 41.27 -8.93
N LEU A 251 0.27 42.41 -8.27
CA LEU A 251 1.20 43.54 -8.24
C LEU A 251 2.55 43.17 -7.58
N PHE A 252 2.50 42.53 -6.41
CA PHE A 252 3.71 42.16 -5.66
C PHE A 252 4.49 41.03 -6.33
N SER A 253 3.80 40.04 -6.87
CA SER A 253 4.41 38.89 -7.55
C SER A 253 4.83 39.19 -8.99
N GLN A 254 4.40 40.33 -9.55
CA GLN A 254 4.65 40.75 -10.94
C GLN A 254 4.13 39.72 -11.96
N VAL A 255 2.95 39.19 -11.69
CA VAL A 255 2.19 38.31 -12.60
C VAL A 255 0.89 39.01 -12.99
N LYS A 256 0.24 38.59 -14.08
CA LYS A 256 -1.07 39.15 -14.45
C LYS A 256 -2.15 38.71 -13.46
N ASN A 257 -3.22 39.50 -13.31
CA ASN A 257 -4.38 39.14 -12.49
C ASN A 257 -4.96 37.77 -12.88
N GLU A 258 -5.05 37.46 -14.18
CA GLU A 258 -5.51 36.17 -14.72
C GLU A 258 -4.59 34.97 -14.40
N HIS A 259 -3.39 35.21 -13.86
CA HIS A 259 -2.43 34.17 -13.46
C HIS A 259 -2.37 33.98 -11.93
N VAL A 260 -3.18 34.73 -11.18
CA VAL A 260 -3.39 34.49 -9.74
C VAL A 260 -4.60 33.58 -9.59
N ILE A 261 -4.36 32.33 -9.24
CA ILE A 261 -5.36 31.27 -9.20
C ILE A 261 -5.83 31.06 -7.76
N SER A 262 -7.13 31.20 -7.52
CA SER A 262 -7.76 30.88 -6.25
C SER A 262 -8.03 29.38 -6.14
N LEU A 263 -7.43 28.74 -5.13
CA LEU A 263 -7.67 27.34 -4.78
C LEU A 263 -8.29 27.26 -3.38
N HIS A 264 -9.58 27.55 -3.30
CA HIS A 264 -10.33 27.53 -2.05
C HIS A 264 -10.67 26.10 -1.59
N ASP A 265 -11.13 25.94 -0.34
CA ASP A 265 -11.57 24.64 0.17
C ASP A 265 -12.77 24.13 -0.63
N THR A 266 -12.73 22.83 -0.95
CA THR A 266 -13.77 22.17 -1.70
C THR A 266 -14.27 20.94 -0.96
N SER A 267 -15.51 20.57 -1.23
CA SER A 267 -16.13 19.36 -0.67
C SER A 267 -15.41 18.08 -1.08
N ASN A 268 -14.77 18.04 -2.25
CA ASN A 268 -14.01 16.91 -2.72
C ASN A 268 -12.91 17.32 -3.71
N VAL A 269 -11.82 16.54 -3.73
CA VAL A 269 -10.63 16.78 -4.56
C VAL A 269 -10.91 16.78 -6.07
N TYR A 270 -11.97 16.10 -6.52
CA TYR A 270 -12.32 16.03 -7.94
C TYR A 270 -12.91 17.35 -8.47
N LYS A 271 -13.28 18.30 -7.60
CA LYS A 271 -13.69 19.66 -7.97
C LYS A 271 -12.53 20.59 -8.32
N VAL A 272 -11.31 20.30 -7.86
CA VAL A 272 -10.15 21.17 -8.07
C VAL A 272 -9.86 21.40 -9.56
N PRO A 273 -9.90 20.39 -10.46
CA PRO A 273 -9.81 20.62 -11.91
C PRO A 273 -10.90 21.57 -12.46
N LEU A 274 -12.13 21.50 -11.93
CA LEU A 274 -13.22 22.36 -12.38
C LEU A 274 -12.97 23.83 -12.01
N ILE A 275 -12.44 24.07 -10.81
CA ILE A 275 -12.07 25.42 -10.33
C ILE A 275 -10.94 26.02 -11.17
N LEU A 276 -9.96 25.19 -11.56
CA LEU A 276 -8.88 25.61 -12.45
C LEU A 276 -9.42 25.98 -13.85
N GLU A 277 -10.34 25.19 -14.41
CA GLU A 277 -10.92 25.49 -15.72
C GLU A 277 -11.84 26.72 -15.68
N GLN A 278 -12.60 26.94 -14.59
CA GLN A 278 -13.39 28.16 -14.38
C GLN A 278 -12.53 29.44 -14.39
N GLN A 279 -11.27 29.33 -13.97
CA GLN A 279 -10.29 30.42 -13.99
C GLN A 279 -9.45 30.44 -15.29
N ASN A 280 -9.89 29.72 -16.33
CA ASN A 280 -9.25 29.66 -17.65
C ASN A 280 -7.78 29.21 -17.63
N PHE A 281 -7.39 28.40 -16.63
CA PHE A 281 -6.01 27.98 -16.42
C PHE A 281 -5.43 27.23 -17.63
N SER A 282 -6.18 26.26 -18.17
CA SER A 282 -5.70 25.41 -19.27
C SER A 282 -5.31 26.24 -20.51
N ASN A 283 -6.18 27.16 -20.94
CA ASN A 283 -5.91 28.02 -22.09
C ASN A 283 -4.72 28.96 -21.86
N ASN A 284 -4.57 29.50 -20.65
CA ASN A 284 -3.46 30.38 -20.29
C ASN A 284 -2.12 29.63 -20.29
N VAL A 285 -2.08 28.40 -19.77
CA VAL A 285 -0.88 27.54 -19.83
C VAL A 285 -0.53 27.17 -21.27
N LEU A 286 -1.52 26.77 -22.08
CA LEU A 286 -1.27 26.45 -23.50
C LEU A 286 -0.74 27.66 -24.28
N LYS A 287 -1.19 28.87 -23.94
CA LYS A 287 -0.64 30.11 -24.50
C LYS A 287 0.81 30.33 -24.07
N LYS A 288 1.09 30.16 -22.78
CA LYS A 288 2.44 30.32 -22.20
C LYS A 288 3.45 29.34 -22.81
N LEU A 289 3.04 28.10 -23.08
CA LEU A 289 3.89 27.05 -23.66
C LEU A 289 3.86 26.99 -25.20
N ASN A 290 3.17 27.93 -25.85
CA ASN A 290 2.99 27.98 -27.30
C ASN A 290 2.42 26.66 -27.91
N LEU A 291 1.45 26.03 -27.21
CA LEU A 291 0.87 24.74 -27.59
C LEU A 291 -0.54 24.82 -28.20
N GLN A 292 -1.16 26.01 -28.25
CA GLN A 292 -2.56 26.18 -28.67
C GLN A 292 -2.84 25.58 -30.06
N ASN A 293 -2.01 25.90 -31.05
CA ASN A 293 -2.17 25.41 -32.43
C ASN A 293 -1.88 23.91 -32.56
N ILE A 294 -0.93 23.39 -31.78
CA ILE A 294 -0.56 21.97 -31.80
C ILE A 294 -1.71 21.13 -31.25
N VAL A 295 -2.29 21.54 -30.11
CA VAL A 295 -3.43 20.85 -29.50
C VAL A 295 -4.65 20.82 -30.44
N LEU A 296 -4.94 21.93 -31.13
CA LEU A 296 -6.06 21.99 -32.08
C LEU A 296 -5.89 21.03 -33.26
N LYS A 297 -4.65 20.81 -33.70
CA LYS A 297 -4.32 19.89 -34.81
C LYS A 297 -4.13 18.45 -34.35
N ASN A 298 -4.04 18.21 -33.04
CA ASN A 298 -3.73 16.90 -32.48
C ASN A 298 -4.95 15.96 -32.58
N LYS A 299 -4.77 14.86 -33.31
CA LYS A 299 -5.81 13.82 -33.50
C LYS A 299 -5.61 12.61 -32.59
N LEU A 300 -4.65 12.65 -31.66
CA LEU A 300 -4.39 11.53 -30.76
C LEU A 300 -5.52 11.38 -29.75
N ASN A 301 -5.87 10.13 -29.47
CA ASN A 301 -6.79 9.77 -28.40
C ASN A 301 -5.97 9.28 -27.19
N ILE A 302 -5.51 10.22 -26.37
CA ILE A 302 -4.65 9.92 -25.22
C ILE A 302 -5.50 9.78 -23.96
N SER A 303 -6.39 10.74 -23.73
CA SER A 303 -7.25 10.68 -22.55
C SER A 303 -8.38 9.69 -22.76
N PRO A 304 -8.61 8.76 -21.83
CA PRO A 304 -9.79 7.93 -21.88
C PRO A 304 -11.07 8.70 -21.48
N TYR A 305 -10.96 9.96 -21.05
CA TYR A 305 -12.09 10.76 -20.55
C TYR A 305 -12.10 12.21 -21.04
N SER A 306 -13.30 12.72 -21.29
CA SER A 306 -13.52 14.14 -21.60
C SER A 306 -13.58 15.00 -20.34
N PHE A 307 -13.48 16.32 -20.48
CA PHE A 307 -13.73 17.24 -19.36
C PHE A 307 -15.15 17.09 -18.79
N ASN A 308 -16.15 16.85 -19.65
CA ASN A 308 -17.53 16.62 -19.22
C ASN A 308 -17.67 15.34 -18.38
N THR A 309 -16.95 14.28 -18.77
CA THR A 309 -16.85 13.04 -18.00
C THR A 309 -16.31 13.29 -16.59
N TRP A 310 -15.26 14.09 -16.46
CA TRP A 310 -14.70 14.47 -15.16
C TRP A 310 -15.68 15.29 -14.31
N LYS A 311 -16.39 16.24 -14.94
CA LYS A 311 -17.43 17.04 -14.28
C LYS A 311 -18.55 16.16 -13.72
N LEU A 312 -18.98 15.14 -14.46
CA LEU A 312 -19.98 14.17 -13.98
C LEU A 312 -19.48 13.40 -12.76
N LEU A 313 -18.22 12.95 -12.76
CA LEU A 313 -17.61 12.25 -11.63
C LEU A 313 -17.56 13.14 -10.37
N ALA A 314 -17.13 14.39 -10.51
CA ALA A 314 -17.04 15.33 -9.38
C ALA A 314 -18.42 15.64 -8.75
N ASN A 315 -19.46 15.72 -9.58
CA ASN A 315 -20.84 15.92 -9.11
C ASN A 315 -21.43 14.65 -8.47
N ARG A 316 -21.09 13.46 -8.99
CA ARG A 316 -21.56 12.18 -8.46
C ARG A 316 -21.13 11.98 -7.01
N TYR A 317 -19.95 12.46 -6.63
CA TYR A 317 -19.47 12.42 -5.25
C TYR A 317 -20.47 13.07 -4.25
N GLU A 318 -21.16 14.13 -4.67
CA GLU A 318 -22.07 14.89 -3.79
C GLU A 318 -23.51 14.40 -3.85
N ASN A 319 -23.94 13.93 -5.03
CA ASN A 319 -25.33 13.57 -5.28
C ASN A 319 -25.70 12.16 -4.76
N SER A 320 -24.75 11.42 -4.20
CA SER A 320 -25.00 10.11 -3.59
C SER A 320 -25.79 10.25 -2.29
N ASN A 321 -27.04 9.77 -2.28
CA ASN A 321 -27.93 9.85 -1.12
C ASN A 321 -27.76 8.67 -0.15
N GLU A 322 -27.45 7.48 -0.67
CA GLU A 322 -27.30 6.29 0.17
C GLU A 322 -25.89 6.20 0.75
N THR A 323 -25.79 5.87 2.03
CA THR A 323 -24.51 5.74 2.72
C THR A 323 -24.08 4.28 2.88
N VAL A 324 -22.77 4.07 2.83
CA VAL A 324 -22.11 2.82 3.25
C VAL A 324 -21.11 3.13 4.36
N VAL A 325 -21.21 2.38 5.46
CA VAL A 325 -20.38 2.54 6.65
C VAL A 325 -19.32 1.44 6.69
N ILE A 326 -18.05 1.80 6.48
CA ILE A 326 -16.93 0.84 6.46
C ILE A 326 -16.07 1.03 7.71
N GLY A 327 -15.82 -0.06 8.44
CA GLY A 327 -14.91 -0.10 9.58
C GLY A 327 -13.49 -0.44 9.14
N ILE A 328 -12.52 0.45 9.38
CA ILE A 328 -11.09 0.16 9.13
C ILE A 328 -10.43 -0.23 10.45
N VAL A 329 -10.01 -1.50 10.56
CA VAL A 329 -9.36 -2.04 11.77
C VAL A 329 -7.84 -1.88 11.66
N GLY A 330 -7.39 -0.67 11.98
CA GLY A 330 -6.01 -0.23 11.81
C GLY A 330 -5.18 -0.18 13.09
N LYS A 331 -3.86 -0.12 12.90
CA LYS A 331 -2.90 0.19 13.98
C LYS A 331 -2.90 1.68 14.31
N TYR A 332 -3.20 2.53 13.33
CA TYR A 332 -3.12 3.98 13.41
C TYR A 332 -4.53 4.55 13.25
N THR A 333 -4.97 5.41 14.18
CA THR A 333 -6.35 5.96 14.16
C THR A 333 -6.38 7.48 14.30
N GLY A 334 -5.19 8.12 14.39
CA GLY A 334 -5.06 9.55 14.65
C GLY A 334 -4.53 10.38 13.49
N SER A 335 -4.05 9.77 12.40
CA SER A 335 -3.61 10.47 11.19
C SER A 335 -4.43 9.97 10.00
N ASN A 336 -4.92 10.91 9.17
CA ASN A 336 -5.70 10.61 7.98
C ASN A 336 -4.85 10.05 6.84
N ASP A 337 -3.54 10.29 6.84
CA ASP A 337 -2.66 10.00 5.70
C ASP A 337 -2.15 8.55 5.69
N THR A 338 -2.24 7.84 6.82
CA THR A 338 -1.72 6.47 6.96
C THR A 338 -2.48 5.43 6.13
N TYR A 339 -3.70 5.73 5.68
CA TYR A 339 -4.54 4.82 4.89
C TYR A 339 -5.11 5.49 3.63
N LEU A 340 -4.48 6.55 3.14
CA LEU A 340 -5.07 7.39 2.08
C LEU A 340 -5.35 6.60 0.78
N SER A 341 -4.53 5.62 0.42
CA SER A 341 -4.69 4.78 -0.77
C SER A 341 -5.90 3.88 -0.64
N ILE A 342 -6.11 3.32 0.55
CA ILE A 342 -7.27 2.49 0.87
C ILE A 342 -8.54 3.33 0.83
N ILE A 343 -8.50 4.52 1.46
CA ILE A 343 -9.62 5.47 1.46
C ILE A 343 -9.95 5.89 0.02
N SER A 344 -8.95 6.24 -0.78
CA SER A 344 -9.11 6.61 -2.19
C SER A 344 -9.76 5.49 -2.99
N SER A 345 -9.36 4.24 -2.75
CA SER A 345 -9.92 3.06 -3.45
C SER A 345 -11.37 2.76 -3.04
N LEU A 346 -11.69 2.93 -1.76
CA LEU A 346 -13.08 2.88 -1.27
C LEU A 346 -13.92 4.00 -1.88
N VAL A 347 -13.38 5.21 -1.99
CA VAL A 347 -14.05 6.34 -2.65
C VAL A 347 -14.33 6.02 -4.12
N HIS A 348 -13.37 5.45 -4.86
CA HIS A 348 -13.58 5.04 -6.25
C HIS A 348 -14.70 4.00 -6.38
N ALA A 349 -14.71 2.98 -5.52
CA ALA A 349 -15.77 1.97 -5.48
C ALA A 349 -17.14 2.58 -5.14
N CYS A 350 -17.20 3.50 -4.16
CA CYS A 350 -18.42 4.17 -3.77
C CYS A 350 -18.95 5.10 -4.87
N LEU A 351 -18.07 5.83 -5.56
CA LEU A 351 -18.42 6.65 -6.71
C LEU A 351 -19.06 5.83 -7.81
N GLU A 352 -18.52 4.64 -8.08
CA GLU A 352 -19.06 3.73 -9.09
C GLU A 352 -20.43 3.16 -8.69
N CYS A 353 -20.61 2.79 -7.43
CA CYS A 353 -21.87 2.31 -6.89
C CYS A 353 -22.93 3.41 -6.65
N GLY A 354 -22.53 4.69 -6.57
CA GLY A 354 -23.43 5.78 -6.17
C GLY A 354 -23.70 5.84 -4.66
N TYR A 355 -22.74 5.39 -3.84
CA TYR A 355 -22.82 5.49 -2.37
C TYR A 355 -21.95 6.64 -1.84
N LYS A 356 -22.34 7.16 -0.68
CA LYS A 356 -21.54 8.05 0.16
C LYS A 356 -20.79 7.23 1.20
N LEU A 357 -19.46 7.33 1.18
CA LEU A 357 -18.59 6.60 2.10
C LEU A 357 -18.56 7.25 3.48
N ILE A 358 -18.79 6.46 4.53
CA ILE A 358 -18.53 6.82 5.93
C ILE A 358 -17.51 5.83 6.48
N ILE A 359 -16.36 6.35 6.94
CA ILE A 359 -15.30 5.53 7.54
C ILE A 359 -15.39 5.61 9.06
N LYS A 360 -15.38 4.47 9.73
CA LYS A 360 -15.16 4.37 11.17
C LYS A 360 -13.81 3.73 11.45
N TYR A 361 -12.88 4.48 12.01
CA TYR A 361 -11.57 3.96 12.41
C TYR A 361 -11.68 3.17 13.71
N ILE A 362 -11.18 1.94 13.70
CA ILE A 362 -11.19 1.03 14.84
C ILE A 362 -9.73 0.71 15.16
N ASN A 363 -9.27 1.13 16.35
CA ASN A 363 -7.92 0.81 16.78
C ASN A 363 -7.85 -0.66 17.16
N SER A 364 -7.07 -1.45 16.43
CA SER A 364 -6.95 -2.89 16.65
C SER A 364 -6.44 -3.24 18.05
N SER A 365 -5.67 -2.35 18.70
CA SER A 365 -5.21 -2.58 20.08
C SER A 365 -6.35 -2.54 21.10
N HIS A 366 -7.44 -1.83 20.80
CA HIS A 366 -8.60 -1.72 21.69
C HIS A 366 -9.56 -2.91 21.57
N LEU A 367 -9.47 -3.74 20.53
CA LEU A 367 -10.32 -4.92 20.39
C LEU A 367 -9.89 -6.11 21.27
N SER A 368 -8.76 -5.98 21.99
CA SER A 368 -8.24 -7.04 22.87
C SER A 368 -7.99 -6.54 24.31
N LEU A 369 -8.44 -7.32 25.28
CA LEU A 369 -8.16 -7.11 26.72
C LEU A 369 -6.92 -7.89 27.17
N LYS A 370 -5.80 -7.84 26.43
CA LYS A 370 -4.55 -8.44 26.95
C LYS A 370 -4.08 -7.67 28.19
N LYS A 371 -4.10 -8.27 29.39
CA LYS A 371 -3.50 -7.67 30.59
C LYS A 371 -2.04 -7.29 30.27
N LYS A 372 -1.63 -6.05 30.58
CA LYS A 372 -0.19 -5.75 30.60
C LYS A 372 0.40 -6.67 31.66
N LYS A 373 1.34 -7.56 31.29
CA LYS A 373 2.15 -8.25 32.30
C LYS A 373 2.84 -7.16 33.13
N LYS A 374 2.75 -7.23 34.46
CA LYS A 374 3.49 -6.35 35.37
C LYS A 374 4.96 -6.40 34.95
N LYS A 375 5.54 -5.29 34.49
CA LYS A 375 7.00 -5.16 34.49
C LYS A 375 7.40 -5.31 35.96
N LYS A 376 8.05 -6.42 36.34
CA LYS A 376 8.78 -6.44 37.60
C LYS A 376 9.77 -5.27 37.50
N LYS A 377 9.58 -4.23 38.33
CA LYS A 377 10.66 -3.30 38.63
C LYS A 377 11.73 -4.14 39.29
N ASN A 378 12.75 -4.57 38.54
CA ASN A 378 14.03 -4.84 39.16
C ASN A 378 14.51 -3.50 39.68
N MET A 379 14.40 -3.35 40.99
CA MET A 379 14.89 -2.20 41.73
C MET A 379 16.40 -2.40 41.88
N ASP A 380 17.13 -2.21 40.78
CA ASP A 380 18.58 -2.05 40.85
C ASP A 380 18.86 -0.64 41.36
N ILE A 381 19.09 -0.59 42.67
CA ILE A 381 19.60 0.56 43.38
C ILE A 381 21.02 0.83 42.85
N ASN A 382 21.23 2.07 42.42
CA ASN A 382 22.51 2.74 42.07
C ASN A 382 23.08 2.50 40.66
N ASN A 383 22.81 3.43 39.74
CA ASN A 383 23.76 4.52 39.47
C ASN A 383 23.18 5.56 38.50
N ASN A 384 23.05 6.79 39.00
CA ASN A 384 22.83 8.00 38.21
C ASN A 384 24.02 8.25 37.28
N VAL A 385 23.77 8.34 35.98
CA VAL A 385 24.48 9.31 35.12
C VAL A 385 23.49 9.93 34.15
N ASN A 386 23.30 11.23 34.31
CA ASN A 386 22.48 12.14 33.52
C ASN A 386 22.70 11.97 32.01
N LYS A 387 21.60 11.87 31.26
CA LYS A 387 21.58 12.24 29.84
C LYS A 387 20.50 13.29 29.62
N TYR A 388 20.99 14.46 29.25
CA TYR A 388 20.36 15.77 29.23
C TYR A 388 19.05 15.82 28.44
N SER A 389 18.05 16.42 29.08
CA SER A 389 16.84 17.01 28.51
C SER A 389 17.19 18.30 27.76
N TYR A 390 16.46 18.57 26.68
CA TYR A 390 16.25 19.92 26.17
C TYR A 390 14.75 20.18 26.20
N ASP A 391 14.32 20.97 27.18
CA ASP A 391 13.02 21.62 27.22
C ASP A 391 13.13 22.97 26.49
N ILE A 392 12.18 23.24 25.60
CA ILE A 392 11.92 24.58 25.07
C ILE A 392 10.68 25.10 25.78
N SER A 393 10.86 26.22 26.46
CA SER A 393 9.86 27.03 27.14
C SER A 393 8.90 27.71 26.17
N LEU A 394 7.61 27.71 26.52
CA LEU A 394 6.60 28.57 25.93
C LEU A 394 5.66 29.06 27.04
N ASP A 395 5.84 30.33 27.41
CA ASP A 395 4.98 31.06 28.34
C ASP A 395 3.91 31.89 27.58
N ASN A 396 2.66 31.58 27.92
CA ASN A 396 1.50 32.44 28.22
C ASN A 396 0.90 33.47 27.25
N SER A 397 -0.36 33.21 26.84
CA SER A 397 -1.61 33.90 27.28
C SER A 397 -2.77 33.52 26.32
N ASN A 398 -4.03 33.21 26.67
CA ASN A 398 -4.86 33.38 27.86
C ASN A 398 -5.93 32.26 27.97
N THR A 399 -5.82 31.46 29.02
CA THR A 399 -6.86 31.05 29.98
C THR A 399 -8.26 30.58 29.51
N GLN A 400 -8.43 29.26 29.44
CA GLN A 400 -9.46 28.57 30.23
C GLN A 400 -8.78 27.49 31.07
N LYS A 401 -9.01 27.52 32.38
CA LYS A 401 -8.34 26.68 33.40
C LYS A 401 -8.53 25.18 33.09
N ASN A 402 -7.44 24.50 32.71
CA ASN A 402 -7.28 23.08 33.04
C ASN A 402 -6.34 23.01 34.24
N THR A 403 -6.88 22.60 35.37
CA THR A 403 -6.11 22.13 36.52
C THR A 403 -5.08 21.10 36.05
N PHE A 404 -3.81 21.35 36.35
CA PHE A 404 -2.77 20.32 36.27
C PHE A 404 -3.20 19.15 37.17
N VAL A 405 -3.50 18.00 36.57
CA VAL A 405 -3.73 16.77 37.30
C VAL A 405 -2.39 16.03 37.34
N ASP A 406 -1.86 15.99 38.55
CA ASP A 406 -0.69 15.25 38.99
C ASP A 406 -0.76 13.77 38.61
N ASP A 407 0.41 13.14 38.48
CA ASP A 407 0.68 11.82 37.90
C ASP A 407 0.30 10.68 38.87
N THR A 408 -0.97 10.68 39.30
CA THR A 408 -1.56 9.69 40.22
C THR A 408 -2.93 9.20 39.73
N THR A 409 -3.06 8.81 38.45
CA THR A 409 -4.20 7.97 38.07
C THR A 409 -4.09 6.63 38.79
N SER A 410 -5.10 6.30 39.60
CA SER A 410 -5.22 4.98 40.24
C SER A 410 -5.23 3.86 39.19
N GLU A 411 -4.80 2.64 39.55
CA GLU A 411 -4.88 1.49 38.62
C GLU A 411 -6.34 1.21 38.19
N GLU A 412 -7.31 1.51 39.06
CA GLU A 412 -8.74 1.37 38.80
C GLU A 412 -9.22 2.33 37.69
N ASP A 413 -8.82 3.61 37.72
CA ASP A 413 -9.14 4.59 36.67
C ASP A 413 -8.56 4.21 35.29
N TYR A 414 -7.40 3.54 35.28
CA TYR A 414 -6.77 3.08 34.05
C TYR A 414 -7.51 1.89 33.44
N GLU A 415 -7.90 0.90 34.26
CA GLU A 415 -8.67 -0.26 33.79
C GLU A 415 -10.06 0.15 33.29
N GLU A 416 -10.74 1.08 33.98
CA GLU A 416 -12.05 1.58 33.55
C GLU A 416 -11.98 2.31 32.20
N LYS A 417 -11.01 3.24 32.03
CA LYS A 417 -10.76 3.92 30.74
C LYS A 417 -10.46 2.92 29.63
N ARG A 418 -9.74 1.84 29.94
CA ARG A 418 -9.40 0.80 28.97
C ARG A 418 -10.63 -0.03 28.59
N LYS A 419 -11.45 -0.41 29.55
CA LYS A 419 -12.71 -1.14 29.32
C LYS A 419 -13.66 -0.32 28.44
N LYS A 420 -13.80 0.98 28.72
CA LYS A 420 -14.57 1.91 27.88
C LYS A 420 -14.06 1.98 26.44
N LYS A 421 -12.74 2.04 26.24
CA LYS A 421 -12.13 1.99 24.89
C LYS A 421 -12.41 0.66 24.17
N TYR A 422 -12.36 -0.44 24.90
CA TYR A 422 -12.67 -1.77 24.37
C TYR A 422 -14.14 -1.90 23.95
N GLU A 423 -15.08 -1.52 24.82
CA GLU A 423 -16.51 -1.52 24.54
C GLU A 423 -16.84 -0.62 23.34
N ASN A 424 -16.27 0.59 23.28
CA ASN A 424 -16.48 1.49 22.16
C ASN A 424 -15.94 0.91 20.84
N ALA A 425 -14.77 0.26 20.86
CA ALA A 425 -14.21 -0.38 19.68
C ALA A 425 -15.09 -1.52 19.15
N TRP A 426 -15.62 -2.36 20.04
CA TRP A 426 -16.56 -3.43 19.68
C TRP A 426 -17.92 -2.93 19.22
N ASN A 427 -18.48 -1.92 19.90
CA ASN A 427 -19.73 -1.28 19.48
C ASN A 427 -19.58 -0.67 18.08
N THR A 428 -18.43 -0.04 17.82
CA THR A 428 -18.10 0.48 16.49
C THR A 428 -18.02 -0.64 15.47
N LEU A 429 -17.25 -1.71 15.73
CA LEU A 429 -17.10 -2.87 14.83
C LEU A 429 -18.44 -3.54 14.50
N LYS A 430 -19.35 -3.66 15.47
CA LYS A 430 -20.68 -4.25 15.27
C LYS A 430 -21.64 -3.35 14.47
N SER A 431 -21.34 -2.04 14.39
CA SER A 431 -22.21 -1.03 13.76
C SER A 431 -21.91 -0.74 12.29
N VAL A 432 -20.88 -1.37 11.71
CA VAL A 432 -20.47 -1.10 10.31
C VAL A 432 -21.07 -2.12 9.35
N ASP A 433 -21.22 -1.71 8.08
CA ASP A 433 -21.74 -2.54 6.99
C ASP A 433 -20.69 -3.55 6.47
N GLY A 434 -19.40 -3.22 6.64
CA GLY A 434 -18.28 -4.07 6.23
C GLY A 434 -16.98 -3.70 6.96
N VAL A 435 -16.08 -4.67 7.10
CA VAL A 435 -14.82 -4.53 7.84
C VAL A 435 -13.63 -4.72 6.91
N LEU A 436 -12.71 -3.77 6.93
CA LEU A 436 -11.46 -3.81 6.21
C LEU A 436 -10.28 -3.86 7.19
N VAL A 437 -9.42 -4.86 7.04
CA VAL A 437 -8.17 -4.98 7.79
C VAL A 437 -6.99 -4.69 6.85
N PRO A 438 -6.33 -3.53 6.98
CA PRO A 438 -5.25 -3.15 6.10
C PRO A 438 -3.94 -3.88 6.44
N GLY A 439 -2.96 -3.70 5.56
CA GLY A 439 -1.57 -4.08 5.81
C GLY A 439 -0.99 -3.47 7.09
N GLY A 440 0.16 -3.97 7.51
CA GLY A 440 0.87 -3.46 8.67
C GLY A 440 2.09 -4.31 8.97
N PHE A 441 2.81 -3.92 10.02
CA PHE A 441 4.01 -4.60 10.47
C PHE A 441 4.13 -4.53 12.00
N GLY A 442 4.83 -5.53 12.52
CA GLY A 442 5.10 -5.73 13.94
C GLY A 442 3.89 -6.24 14.73
N THR A 443 4.13 -6.49 16.01
CA THR A 443 3.24 -7.28 16.88
C THR A 443 2.04 -6.49 17.44
N ARG A 444 2.06 -5.15 17.34
CA ARG A 444 1.06 -4.29 17.96
C ARG A 444 -0.30 -4.44 17.30
N GLY A 445 -1.29 -4.87 18.08
CA GLY A 445 -2.69 -4.91 17.66
C GLY A 445 -3.06 -6.08 16.75
N ILE A 446 -2.17 -7.08 16.60
CA ILE A 446 -2.44 -8.31 15.82
C ILE A 446 -3.63 -9.07 16.38
N GLU A 447 -3.74 -9.18 17.71
CA GLU A 447 -4.86 -9.89 18.35
C GLU A 447 -6.22 -9.30 17.99
N GLY A 448 -6.33 -7.97 17.94
CA GLY A 448 -7.57 -7.31 17.55
C GLY A 448 -7.93 -7.51 16.08
N LYS A 449 -6.93 -7.59 15.19
CA LYS A 449 -7.14 -7.90 13.77
C LYS A 449 -7.69 -9.32 13.60
N TYR A 450 -7.08 -10.30 14.28
CA TYR A 450 -7.59 -11.67 14.37
C TYR A 450 -9.04 -11.70 14.85
N LEU A 451 -9.35 -11.04 15.97
CA LEU A 451 -10.71 -11.01 16.52
C LEU A 451 -11.73 -10.38 15.57
N SER A 452 -11.33 -9.35 14.80
CA SER A 452 -12.21 -8.76 13.78
C SER A 452 -12.49 -9.71 12.64
N SER A 453 -11.50 -10.49 12.18
CA SER A 453 -11.71 -11.52 11.15
C SER A 453 -12.66 -12.62 11.64
N LYS A 454 -12.44 -13.12 12.87
CA LYS A 454 -13.31 -14.09 13.53
C LYS A 454 -14.75 -13.60 13.62
N TYR A 455 -14.96 -12.36 14.07
CA TYR A 455 -16.28 -11.75 14.15
C TYR A 455 -16.97 -11.73 12.78
N CYS A 456 -16.27 -11.26 11.74
CA CYS A 456 -16.85 -11.17 10.40
C CYS A 456 -17.26 -12.53 9.84
N ARG A 457 -16.42 -13.55 10.05
CA ARG A 457 -16.69 -14.93 9.65
C ARG A 457 -17.92 -15.51 10.36
N LEU A 458 -18.05 -15.29 11.67
CA LEU A 458 -19.16 -15.84 12.46
C LEU A 458 -20.50 -15.14 12.22
N HIS A 459 -20.48 -13.86 11.86
CA HIS A 459 -21.68 -13.05 11.68
C HIS A 459 -22.01 -12.74 10.21
N ASN A 460 -21.29 -13.34 9.26
CA ASN A 460 -21.41 -13.08 7.82
C ASN A 460 -21.36 -11.56 7.49
N VAL A 461 -20.43 -10.85 8.12
CA VAL A 461 -20.16 -9.44 7.81
C VAL A 461 -19.09 -9.41 6.72
N PRO A 462 -19.28 -8.64 5.63
CA PRO A 462 -18.27 -8.50 4.58
C PRO A 462 -16.88 -8.16 5.12
N TYR A 463 -15.90 -8.99 4.77
CA TYR A 463 -14.51 -8.86 5.23
C TYR A 463 -13.55 -8.71 4.06
N LEU A 464 -12.71 -7.67 4.10
CA LEU A 464 -11.57 -7.50 3.20
C LEU A 464 -10.26 -7.40 4.00
N GLY A 465 -9.42 -8.42 3.87
CA GLY A 465 -8.08 -8.44 4.46
C GLY A 465 -7.00 -8.15 3.41
N ILE A 466 -6.19 -7.11 3.62
CA ILE A 466 -5.11 -6.72 2.69
C ILE A 466 -3.75 -7.02 3.34
N CYS A 467 -2.89 -7.76 2.65
CA CYS A 467 -1.56 -8.17 3.10
C CYS A 467 -1.64 -8.83 4.49
N LEU A 468 -1.22 -8.15 5.55
CA LEU A 468 -1.38 -8.61 6.94
C LEU A 468 -2.85 -8.96 7.31
N GLY A 469 -3.85 -8.34 6.68
CA GLY A 469 -5.26 -8.69 6.85
C GLY A 469 -5.59 -10.12 6.37
N MET A 470 -4.97 -10.59 5.30
CA MET A 470 -5.08 -11.98 4.86
C MET A 470 -4.39 -12.93 5.83
N GLN A 471 -3.18 -12.58 6.26
CA GLN A 471 -2.40 -13.37 7.21
C GLN A 471 -3.14 -13.56 8.54
N THR A 472 -3.77 -12.49 9.06
CA THR A 472 -4.55 -12.57 10.30
C THR A 472 -5.86 -13.38 10.15
N ALA A 473 -6.47 -13.42 8.97
CA ALA A 473 -7.60 -14.31 8.67
C ALA A 473 -7.18 -15.78 8.58
N VAL A 474 -6.00 -16.08 8.03
CA VAL A 474 -5.41 -17.42 8.03
C VAL A 474 -5.09 -17.87 9.46
N ILE A 475 -4.50 -16.99 10.27
CA ILE A 475 -4.28 -17.27 11.70
C ILE A 475 -5.61 -17.52 12.41
N ASP A 476 -6.69 -16.82 12.06
CA ASP A 476 -8.02 -17.07 12.63
C ASP A 476 -8.50 -18.50 12.41
N MET A 477 -8.59 -18.89 11.14
CA MET A 477 -9.02 -20.24 10.75
C MET A 477 -8.15 -21.32 11.37
N THR A 478 -6.83 -21.09 11.42
CA THR A 478 -5.90 -22.05 12.01
C THR A 478 -6.11 -22.19 13.51
N ARG A 479 -6.26 -21.08 14.25
CA ARG A 479 -6.46 -21.11 15.71
C ARG A 479 -7.77 -21.76 16.11
N GLU A 480 -8.82 -21.56 15.32
CA GLU A 480 -10.14 -22.10 15.61
C GLU A 480 -10.21 -23.61 15.37
N PHE A 481 -9.68 -24.09 14.23
CA PHE A 481 -9.95 -25.45 13.76
C PHE A 481 -8.76 -26.41 13.77
N LEU A 482 -7.53 -25.89 13.81
CA LEU A 482 -6.32 -26.70 13.61
C LEU A 482 -5.36 -26.61 14.81
N ASN A 483 -4.73 -25.45 15.03
CA ASN A 483 -3.74 -25.22 16.06
C ASN A 483 -4.02 -23.90 16.79
N LYS A 484 -4.51 -23.98 18.03
CA LYS A 484 -4.81 -22.80 18.89
C LYS A 484 -3.61 -21.89 19.12
N ASN A 485 -2.38 -22.40 19.00
CA ASN A 485 -1.15 -21.65 19.20
C ASN A 485 -0.63 -21.02 17.90
N ALA A 486 -1.32 -21.18 16.78
CA ALA A 486 -0.87 -20.70 15.47
C ALA A 486 -0.50 -19.20 15.50
N ASN A 487 0.62 -18.86 14.87
CA ASN A 487 1.23 -17.54 14.85
C ASN A 487 2.01 -17.29 13.54
N SER A 488 2.82 -16.23 13.53
CA SER A 488 3.73 -15.87 12.44
C SER A 488 5.16 -15.74 12.96
N GLU A 489 6.13 -16.13 12.12
CA GLU A 489 7.56 -15.84 12.31
C GLU A 489 7.84 -14.35 12.53
N GLU A 490 7.01 -13.44 12.01
CA GLU A 490 7.15 -12.00 12.26
C GLU A 490 7.01 -11.64 13.75
N PHE A 491 6.34 -12.49 14.55
CA PHE A 491 5.95 -12.17 15.92
C PHE A 491 6.65 -13.04 16.98
N GLU A 492 7.58 -13.91 16.58
CA GLU A 492 8.19 -14.90 17.48
C GLU A 492 9.23 -14.34 18.46
N ASP A 493 9.85 -13.19 18.17
CA ASP A 493 10.83 -12.51 19.04
C ASP A 493 10.29 -12.19 20.47
N ILE A 494 8.99 -12.38 20.72
CA ILE A 494 8.35 -12.16 22.02
C ILE A 494 8.23 -13.47 22.84
N ILE A 495 8.25 -14.64 22.22
CA ILE A 495 8.06 -15.91 22.94
C ILE A 495 9.34 -16.31 23.69
N GLU A 496 10.52 -16.02 23.14
CA GLU A 496 11.80 -16.32 23.79
C GLU A 496 12.07 -15.51 25.07
N GLU A 497 11.60 -14.27 25.17
CA GLU A 497 11.66 -13.51 26.43
C GLU A 497 10.75 -14.12 27.51
N ASN A 498 9.61 -14.69 27.12
CA ASN A 498 8.69 -15.33 28.07
C ASN A 498 9.21 -16.69 28.58
N ASN A 499 9.88 -17.47 27.72
CA ASN A 499 10.41 -18.78 28.10
C ASN A 499 11.71 -18.70 28.91
N LYS A 500 12.48 -17.61 28.82
CA LYS A 500 13.67 -17.40 29.66
C LYS A 500 13.28 -17.18 31.13
N ASP A 501 12.23 -16.40 31.40
CA ASP A 501 11.75 -16.16 32.76
C ASP A 501 11.13 -17.43 33.39
N ASP A 502 10.38 -18.22 32.63
CA ASP A 502 9.78 -19.47 33.12
C ASP A 502 10.84 -20.58 33.36
N ASN A 503 11.91 -20.61 32.57
CA ASN A 503 13.05 -21.51 32.80
C ASN A 503 13.92 -21.11 34.00
N ILE A 504 14.02 -19.81 34.31
CA ILE A 504 14.70 -19.33 35.53
C ILE A 504 13.87 -19.69 36.77
N ILE A 505 12.54 -19.49 36.71
CA ILE A 505 11.62 -19.84 37.82
C ILE A 505 11.58 -21.35 38.06
N ASN A 506 11.70 -22.18 37.02
CA ASN A 506 11.75 -23.63 37.16
C ASN A 506 13.12 -24.11 37.67
N LYS A 507 14.24 -23.47 37.29
CA LYS A 507 15.55 -23.75 37.90
C LYS A 507 15.61 -23.39 39.39
N GLU A 508 15.06 -22.25 39.79
CA GLU A 508 15.00 -21.85 41.20
C GLU A 508 14.09 -22.77 42.04
N LYS A 509 13.06 -23.38 41.44
CA LYS A 509 12.20 -24.38 42.10
C LYS A 509 12.84 -25.76 42.20
N GLU A 510 13.74 -26.12 41.30
CA GLU A 510 14.50 -27.37 41.36
C GLU A 510 15.72 -27.29 42.30
N GLU A 511 16.35 -26.12 42.42
CA GLU A 511 17.42 -25.89 43.41
C GLU A 511 16.86 -25.82 44.84
N ASN A 512 15.73 -25.15 45.07
CA ASN A 512 15.08 -25.10 46.39
C ASN A 512 14.40 -26.41 46.84
N LYS A 513 14.28 -27.41 45.95
CA LYS A 513 13.80 -28.76 46.31
C LYS A 513 14.93 -29.73 46.67
N LYS A 514 16.20 -29.39 46.41
CA LYS A 514 17.35 -30.25 46.74
C LYS A 514 17.95 -29.99 48.12
N ASP A 515 17.59 -28.89 48.79
CA ASP A 515 18.17 -28.53 50.10
C ASP A 515 17.35 -29.02 51.33
N ASN A 516 16.27 -29.78 51.14
CA ASN A 516 15.42 -30.24 52.26
C ASN A 516 15.24 -31.76 52.38
N THR A 517 16.21 -32.55 51.90
CA THR A 517 16.28 -33.98 52.25
C THR A 517 17.72 -34.44 52.44
N CYS A 518 18.01 -34.92 53.65
CA CYS A 518 19.14 -35.77 54.09
C CYS A 518 20.23 -35.11 54.96
N LEU A 519 19.87 -34.90 56.23
CA LEU A 519 20.68 -35.32 57.38
C LEU A 519 20.60 -36.86 57.49
N ASN A 520 21.70 -37.58 57.21
CA ASN A 520 22.23 -38.70 58.03
C ASN A 520 23.26 -39.59 57.28
N ILE A 521 24.45 -39.68 57.91
CA ILE A 521 25.33 -40.86 58.10
C ILE A 521 26.22 -41.35 56.92
N ASN A 522 27.51 -41.02 57.06
CA ASN A 522 28.76 -41.82 56.91
C ASN A 522 28.82 -43.04 55.96
N THR A 523 29.75 -43.04 54.98
CA THR A 523 31.12 -43.63 55.07
C THR A 523 31.85 -43.72 53.72
N LYS A 524 33.15 -43.39 53.74
CA LYS A 524 34.31 -43.96 52.99
C LYS A 524 34.52 -43.71 51.47
N LYS A 525 35.70 -43.07 51.22
CA LYS A 525 36.79 -43.41 50.25
C LYS A 525 36.47 -43.22 48.74
N LEU A 526 37.38 -42.78 47.84
CA LEU A 526 38.78 -42.37 47.85
C LEU A 526 39.09 -41.67 46.49
N ASN A 527 39.95 -40.64 46.55
CA ASN A 527 41.09 -40.34 45.65
C ASN A 527 40.97 -39.95 44.15
N ASN A 528 41.48 -38.73 43.91
CA ASN A 528 42.64 -38.35 43.07
C ASN A 528 42.52 -38.28 41.54
N ASN A 529 42.56 -37.07 40.95
CA ASN A 529 43.75 -36.24 40.64
C ASN A 529 43.33 -35.13 39.63
N THR A 530 43.40 -33.81 39.93
CA THR A 530 44.50 -32.85 39.63
C THR A 530 44.95 -32.85 38.15
N ILE A 531 45.17 -31.75 37.40
CA ILE A 531 45.47 -30.31 37.60
C ILE A 531 45.36 -29.66 36.18
N ASN A 532 44.67 -28.52 35.96
CA ASN A 532 45.20 -27.13 35.86
C ASN A 532 46.32 -26.94 34.79
N PHE A 533 46.48 -25.86 34.00
CA PHE A 533 46.00 -24.47 33.98
C PHE A 533 46.52 -23.78 32.67
N THR A 534 45.90 -22.65 32.28
CA THR A 534 46.47 -21.43 31.61
C THR A 534 47.07 -21.50 30.19
N LYS A 535 47.23 -20.43 29.39
CA LYS A 535 46.61 -19.10 29.08
C LYS A 535 47.64 -18.39 28.15
N LYS A 536 47.18 -17.45 27.29
CA LYS A 536 47.94 -16.35 26.59
C LYS A 536 48.65 -16.68 25.25
N ASN A 537 48.25 -16.03 24.14
CA ASN A 537 48.75 -14.74 23.53
C ASN A 537 50.10 -14.93 22.81
N ASP A 538 50.48 -14.41 21.63
CA ASP A 538 50.08 -13.28 20.77
C ASP A 538 50.64 -13.48 19.33
N PHE A 539 50.06 -12.76 18.35
CA PHE A 539 50.60 -12.15 17.10
C PHE A 539 51.97 -12.56 16.47
N HIS A 540 52.03 -12.84 15.14
CA HIS A 540 52.41 -11.90 14.04
C HIS A 540 52.69 -12.56 12.65
N LYS A 541 52.06 -11.98 11.60
CA LYS A 541 52.47 -11.61 10.21
C LYS A 541 53.52 -12.38 9.34
N ASN A 542 53.11 -12.52 8.04
CA ASN A 542 53.83 -12.36 6.75
C ASN A 542 54.91 -13.41 6.37
N ASN A 543 55.23 -13.77 5.12
CA ASN A 543 54.74 -13.62 3.73
C ASN A 543 55.65 -14.52 2.83
N TYR A 544 55.24 -14.77 1.57
CA TYR A 544 56.01 -15.17 0.36
C TYR A 544 56.30 -16.67 0.04
N ASN A 545 55.67 -17.14 -1.07
CA ASN A 545 56.20 -17.68 -2.35
C ASN A 545 57.54 -18.48 -2.34
N SER A 546 57.81 -19.52 -3.15
CA SER A 546 57.34 -19.95 -4.48
C SER A 546 57.72 -21.43 -4.77
N ASP A 547 57.04 -22.10 -5.70
CA ASP A 547 57.54 -22.73 -6.96
C ASP A 547 57.50 -24.28 -6.94
N LYS A 548 56.57 -24.90 -7.69
CA LYS A 548 56.67 -25.47 -9.05
C LYS A 548 57.45 -26.78 -9.17
N ILE A 549 56.75 -27.87 -9.49
CA ILE A 549 57.18 -28.91 -10.46
C ILE A 549 55.97 -29.25 -11.35
N ASN A 550 56.29 -29.63 -12.58
CA ASN A 550 55.58 -29.39 -13.82
C ASN A 550 55.28 -30.73 -14.54
N ILE A 551 54.53 -30.66 -15.66
CA ILE A 551 54.65 -31.47 -16.89
C ILE A 551 53.69 -32.67 -17.17
N ASN A 552 52.93 -32.45 -18.27
CA ASN A 552 52.52 -33.35 -19.37
C ASN A 552 51.24 -34.21 -19.28
N THR A 553 50.47 -34.45 -20.36
CA THR A 553 50.11 -33.75 -21.61
C THR A 553 49.02 -34.60 -22.31
N PHE A 554 48.15 -33.92 -23.07
CA PHE A 554 47.51 -34.33 -24.33
C PHE A 554 46.43 -35.45 -24.45
N ASN A 555 45.33 -34.99 -25.07
CA ASN A 555 44.61 -35.52 -26.25
C ASN A 555 43.36 -36.41 -26.12
N ASN A 556 42.34 -35.91 -26.83
CA ASN A 556 41.34 -36.59 -27.66
C ASN A 556 40.33 -37.52 -26.98
N TYR A 557 39.03 -37.24 -27.15
CA TYR A 557 38.26 -37.82 -28.25
C TYR A 557 36.93 -37.07 -28.45
N GLN A 558 36.66 -36.82 -29.72
CA GLN A 558 35.48 -36.22 -30.32
C GLN A 558 34.58 -37.35 -30.87
N ASN A 559 33.32 -37.01 -31.18
CA ASN A 559 32.42 -37.62 -32.17
C ASN A 559 31.24 -38.50 -31.68
N ASN A 560 30.06 -37.90 -31.86
CA ASN A 560 29.01 -38.24 -32.84
C ASN A 560 28.51 -39.69 -32.97
N ILE A 561 27.21 -39.86 -32.72
CA ILE A 561 26.22 -40.60 -33.53
C ILE A 561 24.90 -39.82 -33.38
N SER A 562 24.57 -38.87 -34.27
CA SER A 562 23.86 -38.97 -35.56
C SER A 562 22.35 -39.28 -35.47
N GLU A 563 21.59 -38.25 -35.87
CA GLU A 563 20.29 -38.18 -36.55
C GLU A 563 19.58 -39.48 -36.95
N GLU A 564 18.25 -39.50 -36.80
CA GLU A 564 17.37 -39.93 -37.89
C GLU A 564 15.98 -39.25 -37.82
N ASN A 565 15.57 -38.75 -38.98
CA ASN A 565 14.27 -38.18 -39.30
C ASN A 565 13.20 -39.28 -39.38
N SER A 566 11.94 -38.98 -39.02
CA SER A 566 10.80 -39.27 -39.91
C SER A 566 9.50 -38.66 -39.39
N SER A 567 9.01 -37.72 -40.18
CA SER A 567 7.61 -37.37 -40.39
C SER A 567 6.77 -38.60 -40.74
N TYR A 568 5.55 -38.72 -40.19
CA TYR A 568 4.36 -39.17 -40.93
C TYR A 568 3.08 -38.71 -40.21
N ASN A 569 2.30 -37.88 -40.91
CA ASN A 569 0.88 -37.68 -40.71
C ASN A 569 0.12 -38.93 -41.16
N ILE A 570 -0.93 -39.33 -40.43
CA ILE A 570 -2.15 -39.90 -41.03
C ILE A 570 -3.36 -39.41 -40.21
N GLU A 571 -4.21 -38.66 -40.90
CA GLU A 571 -5.59 -38.33 -40.57
C GLU A 571 -6.55 -39.51 -40.81
N ASN A 572 -7.76 -39.34 -40.26
CA ASN A 572 -9.07 -39.86 -40.70
C ASN A 572 -9.72 -41.00 -39.91
N ASP A 573 -10.82 -40.58 -39.28
CA ASP A 573 -12.19 -41.09 -39.41
C ASP A 573 -12.49 -42.53 -38.95
N ILE A 574 -13.53 -42.64 -38.11
CA ILE A 574 -14.83 -43.21 -38.51
C ILE A 574 -15.91 -42.86 -37.48
N GLU A 575 -17.01 -42.40 -38.05
CA GLU A 575 -18.31 -42.06 -37.50
C GLU A 575 -19.16 -43.27 -37.04
N ASN A 576 -20.13 -42.93 -36.16
CA ASN A 576 -21.52 -43.41 -36.09
C ASN A 576 -21.84 -44.88 -35.74
N HIS A 577 -22.61 -45.03 -34.65
CA HIS A 577 -23.87 -45.81 -34.69
C HIS A 577 -24.86 -45.39 -33.57
N LEU A 578 -26.01 -44.82 -34.03
CA LEU A 578 -27.44 -45.02 -33.65
C LEU A 578 -27.87 -44.93 -32.15
N ASN A 579 -28.77 -44.00 -31.77
CA ASN A 579 -30.26 -44.06 -31.84
C ASN A 579 -30.86 -45.29 -31.13
N GLN A 580 -31.92 -45.27 -30.33
CA GLN A 580 -33.00 -44.37 -29.94
C GLN A 580 -33.69 -45.08 -28.74
N ASP A 581 -34.30 -44.37 -27.79
CA ASP A 581 -35.72 -44.61 -27.47
C ASP A 581 -36.30 -43.63 -26.44
N LYS A 582 -37.51 -43.17 -26.79
CA LYS A 582 -38.45 -42.35 -26.00
C LYS A 582 -39.30 -43.27 -25.12
N ILE A 583 -39.90 -42.74 -24.04
CA ILE A 583 -41.36 -42.67 -23.79
C ILE A 583 -41.69 -42.29 -22.33
N LYS A 584 -42.39 -41.14 -22.21
CA LYS A 584 -43.54 -40.74 -21.37
C LYS A 584 -43.80 -41.36 -19.98
N ASN A 585 -44.05 -40.48 -19.00
CA ASN A 585 -45.35 -40.22 -18.32
C ASN A 585 -45.08 -39.45 -17.01
N SER A 586 -45.46 -38.17 -16.84
CA SER A 586 -46.80 -37.58 -16.60
C SER A 586 -47.23 -37.57 -15.13
N ASN A 587 -47.65 -36.36 -14.68
CA ASN A 587 -48.70 -36.02 -13.71
C ASN A 587 -48.27 -35.42 -12.35
N ILE A 588 -48.49 -34.10 -12.12
CA ILE A 588 -49.68 -33.40 -11.52
C ILE A 588 -49.56 -33.41 -9.97
N LYS A 589 -49.70 -32.37 -9.12
CA LYS A 589 -50.58 -31.19 -8.92
C LYS A 589 -49.89 -30.29 -7.86
N SER A 590 -49.66 -28.98 -8.04
CA SER A 590 -50.44 -27.81 -7.53
C SER A 590 -51.00 -27.90 -6.10
N GLU A 591 -50.68 -26.93 -5.23
CA GLU A 591 -51.68 -25.99 -4.67
C GLU A 591 -51.08 -24.81 -3.87
N ASP A 592 -51.80 -23.69 -3.97
CA ASP A 592 -51.51 -22.30 -3.56
C ASP A 592 -52.05 -21.93 -2.15
N LYS A 593 -51.76 -20.67 -1.76
CA LYS A 593 -52.53 -19.72 -0.89
C LYS A 593 -52.27 -19.72 0.62
N TYR A 594 -52.33 -18.61 1.37
CA TYR A 594 -52.29 -17.13 1.20
C TYR A 594 -52.51 -16.52 2.64
N LYS A 595 -51.93 -15.33 2.95
CA LYS A 595 -52.40 -14.28 3.92
C LYS A 595 -52.44 -14.59 5.45
N ASN A 596 -51.96 -13.76 6.39
CA ASN A 596 -52.41 -12.40 6.74
C ASN A 596 -51.59 -11.79 7.93
N ASN A 597 -51.67 -10.47 8.07
CA ASN A 597 -51.10 -9.55 9.07
C ASN A 597 -51.63 -9.70 10.51
N THR A 598 -50.87 -9.24 11.54
CA THR A 598 -51.21 -8.10 12.44
C THR A 598 -50.14 -7.81 13.52
N ASN A 599 -49.76 -6.53 13.61
CA ASN A 599 -49.40 -5.61 14.72
C ASN A 599 -48.64 -6.01 16.01
N ASP A 600 -47.58 -5.22 16.22
CA ASP A 600 -47.18 -4.39 17.38
C ASP A 600 -46.78 -4.95 18.75
N ASN A 601 -45.60 -4.44 19.15
CA ASN A 601 -45.09 -4.16 20.51
C ASN A 601 -44.83 -5.34 21.43
N GLU A 602 -43.55 -5.75 21.51
CA GLU A 602 -42.94 -6.08 22.80
C GLU A 602 -41.40 -5.94 22.73
N LEU A 603 -40.86 -5.26 23.75
CA LEU A 603 -39.43 -5.16 24.03
C LEU A 603 -38.84 -6.57 24.11
N LEU A 604 -37.89 -6.89 23.24
CA LEU A 604 -37.11 -8.13 23.35
C LEU A 604 -35.73 -7.82 23.92
N ASN A 605 -35.62 -8.08 25.23
CA ASN A 605 -34.40 -8.62 25.83
C ASN A 605 -33.88 -9.73 24.91
N TYR A 606 -32.75 -9.51 24.24
CA TYR A 606 -32.13 -10.56 23.47
C TYR A 606 -31.38 -11.49 24.42
N ASP A 607 -32.06 -12.59 24.75
CA ASP A 607 -31.51 -13.73 25.45
C ASP A 607 -30.32 -14.32 24.69
N ILE A 608 -29.32 -14.68 25.49
CA ILE A 608 -28.08 -15.37 25.14
C ILE A 608 -28.33 -16.68 24.37
N GLU A 609 -29.57 -17.21 24.37
CA GLU A 609 -29.98 -18.45 23.70
C GLU A 609 -30.03 -18.38 22.15
N THR A 610 -30.05 -17.18 21.55
CA THR A 610 -30.06 -17.07 20.07
C THR A 610 -28.70 -17.29 19.40
N VAL A 611 -27.60 -17.15 20.15
CA VAL A 611 -26.26 -17.53 19.68
C VAL A 611 -26.11 -19.06 19.68
N ASP A 612 -26.76 -19.74 20.63
CA ASP A 612 -26.75 -21.20 20.69
C ASP A 612 -27.60 -21.85 19.58
N ASN A 613 -28.64 -21.18 19.08
CA ASN A 613 -29.44 -21.73 17.96
C ASN A 613 -28.75 -21.64 16.58
N PHE A 614 -27.71 -20.82 16.41
CA PHE A 614 -26.85 -20.91 15.21
C PHE A 614 -25.68 -21.89 15.43
N LEU A 615 -25.30 -22.14 16.69
CA LEU A 615 -24.36 -23.20 17.10
C LEU A 615 -25.01 -24.60 17.14
N GLN A 616 -26.34 -24.70 17.04
CA GLN A 616 -27.06 -25.96 16.83
C GLN A 616 -26.88 -26.60 15.44
N ASN A 617 -26.02 -26.04 14.58
CA ASN A 617 -25.42 -26.82 13.50
C ASN A 617 -24.15 -27.55 13.99
N HIS A 618 -24.38 -28.57 14.84
CA HIS A 618 -23.40 -29.64 15.10
C HIS A 618 -22.99 -30.40 13.82
N GLU A 619 -23.52 -30.06 12.65
CA GLU A 619 -23.04 -30.57 11.36
C GLU A 619 -21.67 -30.01 10.95
N TYR A 620 -21.33 -28.73 11.21
CA TYR A 620 -20.09 -28.15 10.66
C TYR A 620 -18.81 -28.71 11.30
N MET A 621 -18.77 -28.88 12.63
CA MET A 621 -17.61 -29.50 13.31
C MET A 621 -17.47 -31.00 12.98
N ASN A 622 -18.59 -31.71 12.91
CA ASN A 622 -18.60 -33.12 12.50
C ASN A 622 -18.18 -33.27 11.03
N ASP A 623 -18.52 -32.32 10.16
CA ASP A 623 -18.12 -32.27 8.76
C ASP A 623 -16.64 -31.88 8.60
N VAL A 624 -16.10 -30.98 9.44
CA VAL A 624 -14.66 -30.67 9.46
C VAL A 624 -13.82 -31.89 9.86
N SER A 625 -14.16 -32.60 10.93
CA SER A 625 -13.46 -33.84 11.31
C SER A 625 -13.59 -34.93 10.23
N LYS A 626 -14.75 -35.06 9.58
CA LYS A 626 -14.94 -35.99 8.44
C LYS A 626 -14.16 -35.59 7.19
N LYS A 627 -14.08 -34.29 6.87
CA LYS A 627 -13.31 -33.73 5.74
C LYS A 627 -11.80 -33.90 5.95
N LEU A 628 -11.34 -33.70 7.18
CA LEU A 628 -9.96 -33.97 7.60
C LEU A 628 -9.60 -35.46 7.46
N LEU A 629 -10.56 -36.36 7.70
CA LEU A 629 -10.45 -37.81 7.49
C LEU A 629 -10.66 -38.27 6.02
N HIS A 630 -10.84 -37.36 5.06
CA HIS A 630 -11.21 -37.72 3.69
C HIS A 630 -10.06 -38.43 2.93
N PRO A 631 -10.28 -39.59 2.26
CA PRO A 631 -9.22 -40.39 1.63
C PRO A 631 -8.35 -39.63 0.61
N LYS A 632 -8.95 -38.79 -0.24
CA LYS A 632 -8.22 -37.98 -1.23
C LYS A 632 -7.32 -36.91 -0.58
N LEU A 633 -7.71 -36.39 0.58
CA LEU A 633 -6.90 -35.44 1.33
C LEU A 633 -5.71 -36.18 1.96
N LEU A 634 -5.97 -37.35 2.54
CA LEU A 634 -4.94 -38.25 3.08
C LEU A 634 -3.92 -38.67 1.99
N GLU A 635 -4.37 -38.98 0.79
CA GLU A 635 -3.52 -39.32 -0.37
C GLU A 635 -2.68 -38.11 -0.85
N LYS A 636 -3.28 -36.91 -0.93
CA LYS A 636 -2.57 -35.66 -1.28
C LYS A 636 -1.51 -35.30 -0.23
N ILE A 637 -1.78 -35.59 1.06
CA ILE A 637 -0.86 -35.40 2.19
C ILE A 637 0.28 -36.45 2.15
N GLN A 638 -0.02 -37.71 1.83
CA GLN A 638 0.98 -38.77 1.64
C GLN A 638 1.93 -38.45 0.47
N LEU A 639 1.41 -37.94 -0.65
CA LEU A 639 2.20 -37.50 -1.80
C LEU A 639 3.10 -36.28 -1.50
N MET A 640 2.78 -35.49 -0.46
CA MET A 640 3.58 -34.36 0.01
C MET A 640 4.70 -34.76 0.99
N ASN A 641 4.96 -36.06 1.19
CA ASN A 641 5.92 -36.60 2.18
C ASN A 641 5.66 -36.12 3.62
N ILE A 642 4.40 -35.82 3.96
CA ILE A 642 3.98 -35.58 5.35
C ILE A 642 3.58 -36.96 5.92
N GLN A 643 4.58 -37.75 6.30
CA GLN A 643 4.39 -39.19 6.60
C GLN A 643 3.61 -39.48 7.89
N ASP A 644 3.32 -38.52 8.75
CA ASP A 644 2.59 -38.76 9.99
C ASP A 644 1.51 -37.69 10.24
N TYR A 645 0.31 -37.90 9.68
CA TYR A 645 -0.85 -37.02 9.85
C TYR A 645 -1.38 -36.95 11.31
N TYR A 646 -1.08 -37.95 12.14
CA TYR A 646 -1.50 -38.02 13.55
C TYR A 646 -0.36 -37.98 14.58
N LYS A 647 0.92 -38.02 14.15
CA LYS A 647 2.01 -37.60 15.04
C LYS A 647 2.17 -36.09 14.94
N SER A 648 1.14 -35.46 15.46
CA SER A 648 1.17 -34.15 16.04
C SER A 648 1.29 -32.96 15.10
N ILE A 649 0.27 -32.11 15.18
CA ILE A 649 0.36 -30.67 14.95
C ILE A 649 1.57 -30.02 15.70
N SER A 650 2.18 -30.71 16.68
CA SER A 650 3.45 -30.32 17.30
C SER A 650 4.72 -30.65 16.51
N GLU A 651 4.67 -31.46 15.44
CA GLU A 651 5.81 -31.75 14.55
C GLU A 651 5.80 -30.89 13.27
N ILE A 652 4.74 -30.11 13.01
CA ILE A 652 4.87 -28.93 12.13
C ILE A 652 5.64 -27.91 12.96
N ASP A 653 6.96 -28.06 12.92
CA ASP A 653 8.02 -27.66 13.87
C ASP A 653 8.14 -26.17 14.22
N ASN A 654 7.12 -25.37 13.95
CA ASN A 654 6.90 -24.10 14.60
C ASN A 654 5.42 -23.79 14.45
N ASN A 655 4.80 -23.20 15.47
CA ASN A 655 3.40 -22.73 15.42
C ASN A 655 3.14 -21.69 14.30
N ASN A 656 4.10 -21.44 13.42
CA ASN A 656 4.06 -20.50 12.32
C ASN A 656 3.29 -21.03 11.12
N VAL A 657 2.04 -20.60 11.04
CA VAL A 657 1.24 -20.71 9.81
C VAL A 657 1.66 -19.66 8.77
N ILE A 658 2.31 -18.58 9.22
CA ILE A 658 2.90 -17.55 8.37
C ILE A 658 4.42 -17.55 8.55
N ILE A 659 5.16 -17.75 7.46
CA ILE A 659 6.62 -17.91 7.44
C ILE A 659 7.30 -16.89 6.52
N SER A 660 8.55 -16.56 6.78
CA SER A 660 9.37 -15.72 5.91
C SER A 660 9.75 -16.49 4.65
N MET A 661 9.37 -15.98 3.49
CA MET A 661 9.67 -16.62 2.20
C MET A 661 10.15 -15.58 1.18
N THR A 662 11.30 -15.00 1.48
CA THR A 662 11.94 -13.96 0.67
C THR A 662 12.25 -14.42 -0.76
N GLU A 663 12.25 -13.48 -1.69
CA GLU A 663 12.68 -13.72 -3.06
C GLU A 663 14.20 -13.55 -3.16
N PHE A 664 14.86 -14.37 -3.99
CA PHE A 664 16.28 -14.22 -4.28
C PHE A 664 16.41 -13.59 -5.67
N LYS A 665 16.68 -12.28 -5.71
CA LYS A 665 16.90 -11.51 -6.94
C LYS A 665 18.29 -10.88 -6.91
N GLY A 666 19.22 -11.36 -7.74
CA GLY A 666 20.52 -10.71 -7.94
C GLY A 666 21.56 -11.60 -8.60
N ASP A 667 22.50 -10.99 -9.32
CA ASP A 667 23.72 -11.64 -9.81
C ASP A 667 24.52 -12.11 -8.58
N ASN A 668 24.57 -13.43 -8.37
CA ASN A 668 25.18 -14.16 -7.23
C ASN A 668 24.27 -14.51 -6.03
N ASN A 669 22.94 -14.49 -6.12
CA ASN A 669 22.03 -15.00 -5.06
C ASN A 669 22.31 -14.47 -3.63
N LYS A 670 22.82 -13.24 -3.48
CA LYS A 670 23.09 -12.68 -2.14
C LYS A 670 21.83 -12.05 -1.54
N GLY A 671 21.38 -12.60 -0.41
CA GLY A 671 20.35 -12.03 0.48
C GLY A 671 18.90 -12.41 0.17
N GLY A 672 18.02 -12.23 1.16
CA GLY A 672 16.56 -12.40 1.03
C GLY A 672 15.86 -11.07 0.75
N SER A 673 15.45 -10.85 -0.50
CA SER A 673 14.74 -9.63 -0.92
C SER A 673 13.24 -9.69 -0.62
N MET A 674 12.64 -8.52 -0.38
CA MET A 674 11.19 -8.39 -0.21
C MET A 674 10.47 -8.74 -1.52
N ARG A 675 9.28 -9.38 -1.44
CA ARG A 675 8.40 -9.51 -2.59
C ARG A 675 7.77 -8.15 -2.87
N LEU A 676 8.24 -7.52 -3.94
CA LEU A 676 7.98 -6.11 -4.24
C LEU A 676 7.59 -5.89 -5.71
N GLY A 677 6.74 -4.89 -5.94
CA GLY A 677 6.30 -4.46 -7.28
C GLY A 677 5.18 -5.30 -7.87
N MET A 678 4.89 -5.09 -9.15
CA MET A 678 3.84 -5.83 -9.84
C MET A 678 4.23 -7.29 -10.04
N LYS A 679 3.33 -8.20 -9.64
CA LYS A 679 3.49 -9.65 -9.82
C LYS A 679 2.29 -10.21 -10.55
N LYS A 680 2.56 -11.25 -11.33
CA LYS A 680 1.54 -12.04 -12.01
C LYS A 680 1.06 -13.15 -11.07
N SER A 681 -0.25 -13.23 -10.86
CA SER A 681 -0.90 -14.28 -10.07
C SER A 681 -1.89 -15.03 -10.95
N LYS A 682 -2.00 -16.34 -10.76
CA LYS A 682 -2.92 -17.22 -11.51
C LYS A 682 -4.13 -17.54 -10.64
N ILE A 683 -5.32 -17.27 -11.15
CA ILE A 683 -6.56 -17.74 -10.55
C ILE A 683 -6.70 -19.22 -10.92
N ILE A 684 -6.76 -20.08 -9.90
CA ILE A 684 -6.82 -21.54 -10.07
C ILE A 684 -8.23 -22.10 -9.95
N ASP A 685 -9.12 -21.37 -9.28
CA ASP A 685 -10.52 -21.75 -9.08
C ASP A 685 -11.44 -20.89 -9.92
N LYS A 686 -12.02 -21.47 -10.99
CA LYS A 686 -12.92 -20.76 -11.91
C LYS A 686 -14.33 -20.58 -11.36
N GLU A 687 -14.68 -21.25 -10.27
CA GLU A 687 -15.98 -21.07 -9.62
C GLU A 687 -15.93 -20.00 -8.52
N SER A 688 -14.73 -19.56 -8.16
CA SER A 688 -14.47 -18.56 -7.12
C SER A 688 -15.18 -17.25 -7.39
N LEU A 689 -15.54 -16.54 -6.31
CA LEU A 689 -16.01 -15.17 -6.42
C LEU A 689 -14.94 -14.31 -7.09
N THR A 690 -13.68 -14.50 -6.70
CA THR A 690 -12.53 -13.80 -7.27
C THR A 690 -12.44 -13.89 -8.80
N TYR A 691 -12.67 -15.07 -9.40
CA TYR A 691 -12.67 -15.23 -10.86
C TYR A 691 -13.75 -14.36 -11.54
N LYS A 692 -14.94 -14.30 -10.93
CA LYS A 692 -16.05 -13.43 -11.37
C LYS A 692 -15.73 -11.95 -11.21
N LEU A 693 -15.01 -11.59 -10.14
CA LEU A 693 -14.62 -10.20 -9.88
C LEU A 693 -13.65 -9.67 -10.94
N TYR A 694 -12.71 -10.50 -11.38
CA TYR A 694 -11.69 -10.13 -12.37
C TYR A 694 -12.11 -10.45 -13.81
N ASP A 695 -13.41 -10.43 -14.12
CA ASP A 695 -13.94 -10.65 -15.48
C ASP A 695 -13.40 -11.94 -16.12
N GLU A 696 -13.39 -13.03 -15.34
CA GLU A 696 -12.94 -14.35 -15.78
C GLU A 696 -11.47 -14.42 -16.24
N ALA A 697 -10.67 -13.43 -15.85
CA ALA A 697 -9.24 -13.40 -16.15
C ALA A 697 -8.53 -14.57 -15.44
N THR A 698 -7.80 -15.37 -16.20
CA THR A 698 -6.98 -16.45 -15.62
C THR A 698 -5.76 -15.91 -14.87
N TYR A 699 -5.30 -14.71 -15.24
CA TYR A 699 -4.15 -14.06 -14.64
C TYR A 699 -4.47 -12.63 -14.25
N ILE A 700 -4.02 -12.25 -13.06
CA ILE A 700 -4.13 -10.90 -12.54
C ILE A 700 -2.74 -10.34 -12.27
N TYR A 701 -2.64 -9.00 -12.28
CA TYR A 701 -1.40 -8.27 -12.12
C TYR A 701 -1.61 -7.22 -11.04
N GLU A 702 -1.02 -7.45 -9.87
CA GLU A 702 -1.21 -6.60 -8.69
C GLU A 702 0.14 -6.34 -8.01
N ARG A 703 0.20 -5.29 -7.20
CA ARG A 703 1.45 -4.82 -6.59
C ARG A 703 1.63 -5.41 -5.19
N HIS A 704 2.82 -5.93 -4.92
CA HIS A 704 3.18 -6.55 -3.65
C HIS A 704 4.17 -5.68 -2.87
N ARG A 705 4.10 -5.79 -1.55
CA ARG A 705 5.07 -5.22 -0.60
C ARG A 705 5.01 -5.99 0.71
N HIS A 706 5.65 -7.16 0.75
CA HIS A 706 5.69 -8.00 1.94
C HIS A 706 6.84 -9.01 1.90
N ARG A 707 7.12 -9.64 3.05
CA ARG A 707 8.20 -10.63 3.23
C ARG A 707 7.68 -12.01 3.65
N PHE A 708 6.46 -12.06 4.17
CA PHE A 708 5.91 -13.23 4.84
C PHE A 708 4.79 -13.83 4.00
N GLU A 709 4.80 -15.15 3.89
CA GLU A 709 3.88 -15.96 3.11
C GLU A 709 3.17 -16.98 4.01
N ILE A 710 2.06 -17.52 3.51
CA ILE A 710 1.41 -18.65 4.16
C ILE A 710 2.29 -19.89 3.97
N ASN A 711 2.52 -20.60 5.07
CA ASN A 711 3.28 -21.84 5.06
C ASN A 711 2.56 -22.90 4.21
N PRO A 712 3.15 -23.35 3.07
CA PRO A 712 2.49 -24.30 2.17
C PRO A 712 2.07 -25.62 2.85
N LYS A 713 2.73 -25.99 3.96
CA LYS A 713 2.38 -27.19 4.75
C LYS A 713 0.97 -27.11 5.36
N TYR A 714 0.48 -25.90 5.69
CA TYR A 714 -0.85 -25.70 6.26
C TYR A 714 -1.96 -25.59 5.20
N VAL A 715 -1.61 -25.37 3.93
CA VAL A 715 -2.58 -25.07 2.86
C VAL A 715 -3.62 -26.19 2.67
N PRO A 716 -3.26 -27.49 2.55
CA PRO A 716 -4.26 -28.55 2.39
C PRO A 716 -5.22 -28.66 3.58
N LEU A 717 -4.74 -28.41 4.81
CA LEU A 717 -5.54 -28.43 6.03
C LEU A 717 -6.52 -27.26 6.06
N LEU A 718 -6.06 -26.07 5.68
CA LEU A 718 -6.88 -24.87 5.59
C LEU A 718 -7.99 -24.98 4.53
N GLU A 719 -7.68 -25.56 3.37
CA GLU A 719 -8.66 -25.87 2.33
C GLU A 719 -9.74 -26.84 2.87
N ALA A 720 -9.34 -27.87 3.63
CA ALA A 720 -10.26 -28.86 4.21
C ALA A 720 -11.23 -28.28 5.24
N VAL A 721 -10.81 -27.27 6.02
CA VAL A 721 -11.67 -26.57 7.00
C VAL A 721 -12.49 -25.43 6.40
N GLY A 722 -12.40 -25.20 5.08
CA GLY A 722 -13.26 -24.29 4.33
C GLY A 722 -12.61 -22.96 3.89
N LEU A 723 -11.33 -22.72 4.17
CA LEU A 723 -10.61 -21.55 3.65
C LEU A 723 -9.97 -21.90 2.30
N SER A 724 -10.60 -21.45 1.21
CA SER A 724 -10.16 -21.78 -0.15
C SER A 724 -9.09 -20.80 -0.63
N PHE A 725 -7.96 -21.31 -1.14
CA PHE A 725 -6.95 -20.49 -1.83
C PHE A 725 -7.20 -20.48 -3.32
N VAL A 726 -7.77 -19.38 -3.83
CA VAL A 726 -8.32 -19.29 -5.18
C VAL A 726 -7.36 -18.71 -6.21
N ALA A 727 -6.30 -18.04 -5.75
CA ALA A 727 -5.21 -17.57 -6.60
C ALA A 727 -3.84 -17.86 -5.97
N LYS A 728 -2.87 -18.19 -6.83
CA LYS A 728 -1.49 -18.50 -6.45
C LYS A 728 -0.50 -17.72 -7.32
N ASP A 729 0.76 -17.68 -6.90
CA ASP A 729 1.83 -17.19 -7.78
C ASP A 729 2.02 -18.11 -8.99
N ILE A 730 2.80 -17.67 -9.98
CA ILE A 730 3.06 -18.43 -11.20
C ILE A 730 3.72 -19.80 -10.94
N HIS A 731 4.42 -19.96 -9.82
CA HIS A 731 5.09 -21.19 -9.43
C HIS A 731 4.19 -22.09 -8.57
N SER A 732 2.97 -21.65 -8.25
CA SER A 732 2.01 -22.35 -7.39
C SER A 732 2.52 -22.64 -5.97
N VAL A 733 3.50 -21.87 -5.50
CA VAL A 733 4.10 -22.01 -4.15
C VAL A 733 3.41 -21.05 -3.18
N ARG A 734 3.19 -19.81 -3.60
CA ARG A 734 2.65 -18.74 -2.74
C ARG A 734 1.15 -18.60 -2.96
N MET A 735 0.42 -18.43 -1.86
CA MET A 735 -1.03 -18.22 -1.88
C MET A 735 -1.32 -16.73 -1.91
N GLU A 736 -2.00 -16.26 -2.94
CA GLU A 736 -2.17 -14.83 -3.21
C GLU A 736 -3.54 -14.30 -2.79
N ILE A 737 -4.57 -15.15 -2.90
CA ILE A 737 -5.95 -14.81 -2.53
C ILE A 737 -6.58 -16.00 -1.82
N CYS A 738 -7.21 -15.75 -0.67
CA CYS A 738 -8.09 -16.71 0.00
C CYS A 738 -9.52 -16.18 0.12
N GLU A 739 -10.50 -17.07 0.05
CA GLU A 739 -11.92 -16.76 0.28
C GLU A 739 -12.65 -17.88 1.03
N ILE A 740 -13.76 -17.53 1.69
CA ILE A 740 -14.70 -18.49 2.29
C ILE A 740 -15.97 -18.49 1.43
N LYS A 741 -16.17 -19.55 0.64
CA LYS A 741 -17.21 -19.62 -0.40
C LYS A 741 -18.66 -19.53 0.11
N ASN A 742 -18.89 -19.90 1.37
CA ASN A 742 -20.23 -19.92 1.96
C ASN A 742 -20.67 -18.56 2.55
N LEU A 743 -19.80 -17.55 2.54
CA LEU A 743 -20.10 -16.20 3.02
C LEU A 743 -20.34 -15.26 1.84
N ASP A 744 -21.10 -14.19 2.08
CA ASP A 744 -21.44 -13.22 1.02
C ASP A 744 -20.19 -12.54 0.46
N PHE A 745 -19.25 -12.20 1.33
CA PHE A 745 -17.94 -11.67 0.97
C PHE A 745 -16.94 -11.86 2.11
N PHE A 746 -15.99 -12.76 1.94
CA PHE A 746 -14.84 -12.89 2.82
C PHE A 746 -13.62 -13.14 1.96
N ILE A 747 -12.84 -12.09 1.70
CA ILE A 747 -11.66 -12.16 0.83
C ILE A 747 -10.44 -11.64 1.60
N GLY A 748 -9.36 -12.41 1.56
CA GLY A 748 -8.02 -11.99 1.95
C GLY A 748 -7.10 -11.98 0.72
N VAL A 749 -6.31 -10.93 0.55
CA VAL A 749 -5.31 -10.80 -0.51
C VAL A 749 -3.92 -10.49 0.06
N GLN A 750 -2.86 -11.02 -0.56
CA GLN A 750 -1.48 -10.70 -0.21
C GLN A 750 -0.98 -9.39 -0.85
N PHE A 751 -1.43 -9.09 -2.06
CA PHE A 751 -1.12 -7.83 -2.74
C PHE A 751 -1.90 -6.66 -2.17
N HIS A 752 -1.58 -5.47 -2.67
CA HIS A 752 -2.21 -4.19 -2.33
C HIS A 752 -3.10 -3.70 -3.49
N PRO A 753 -4.40 -4.09 -3.54
CA PRO A 753 -5.32 -3.68 -4.60
C PRO A 753 -5.57 -2.16 -4.64
N GLU A 754 -5.21 -1.43 -3.59
CA GLU A 754 -5.40 0.01 -3.46
C GLU A 754 -4.51 0.85 -4.40
N PHE A 755 -3.42 0.27 -4.91
CA PHE A 755 -2.49 0.94 -5.82
C PHE A 755 -2.97 0.90 -7.28
N THR A 756 -3.81 -0.07 -7.65
CA THR A 756 -4.32 -0.25 -9.02
C THR A 756 -5.69 0.40 -9.24
N SER A 757 -6.35 0.88 -8.18
CA SER A 757 -7.63 1.58 -8.29
C SER A 757 -7.49 2.96 -8.95
N ARG A 758 -8.45 3.33 -9.81
CA ARG A 758 -8.54 4.64 -10.48
C ARG A 758 -9.93 5.26 -10.31
N PRO A 759 -10.09 6.59 -10.39
CA PRO A 759 -11.39 7.25 -10.23
C PRO A 759 -12.49 6.73 -11.17
N PHE A 760 -12.15 6.41 -12.42
CA PHE A 760 -13.11 5.90 -13.41
C PHE A 760 -13.22 4.38 -13.47
N LYS A 761 -12.34 3.66 -12.77
CA LYS A 761 -12.27 2.20 -12.75
C LYS A 761 -11.81 1.76 -11.36
N ALA A 762 -12.77 1.48 -10.48
CA ALA A 762 -12.46 0.99 -9.15
C ALA A 762 -11.72 -0.36 -9.23
N ASN A 763 -10.87 -0.68 -8.25
CA ASN A 763 -10.33 -2.03 -8.22
C ASN A 763 -11.49 -3.02 -7.96
N PRO A 764 -11.61 -4.14 -8.69
CA PRO A 764 -12.76 -5.04 -8.59
C PRO A 764 -13.02 -5.57 -7.18
N ILE A 765 -11.97 -5.80 -6.38
CA ILE A 765 -12.11 -6.29 -5.00
C ILE A 765 -12.78 -5.24 -4.11
N PHE A 766 -12.36 -3.98 -4.22
CA PHE A 766 -12.97 -2.87 -3.48
C PHE A 766 -14.42 -2.62 -3.93
N LEU A 767 -14.69 -2.72 -5.24
CA LEU A 767 -16.04 -2.59 -5.77
C LEU A 767 -16.97 -3.69 -5.22
N ALA A 768 -16.51 -4.93 -5.26
CA ALA A 768 -17.25 -6.08 -4.72
C ALA A 768 -17.48 -5.96 -3.21
N PHE A 769 -16.47 -5.53 -2.46
CA PHE A 769 -16.56 -5.30 -1.01
C PHE A 769 -17.61 -4.24 -0.64
N VAL A 770 -17.65 -3.11 -1.35
CA VAL A 770 -18.66 -2.07 -1.15
C VAL A 770 -20.06 -2.58 -1.50
N LEU A 771 -20.21 -3.30 -2.62
CA LEU A 771 -21.49 -3.89 -3.01
C LEU A 771 -21.97 -4.95 -2.01
N ALA A 772 -21.07 -5.79 -1.50
CA ALA A 772 -21.38 -6.80 -0.49
C ALA A 772 -21.80 -6.16 0.83
N SER A 773 -21.16 -5.06 1.24
CA SER A 773 -21.54 -4.28 2.43
C SER A 773 -22.98 -3.79 2.37
N LYS A 774 -23.52 -3.55 1.16
CA LYS A 774 -24.93 -3.18 0.95
C LYS A 774 -25.82 -4.35 0.50
N LYS A 775 -25.32 -5.59 0.54
CA LYS A 775 -26.01 -6.81 0.08
C LYS A 775 -26.49 -6.74 -1.38
N LYS A 776 -25.77 -5.99 -2.21
CA LYS A 776 -26.07 -5.77 -3.64
C LYS A 776 -25.11 -6.48 -4.59
N LEU A 777 -24.11 -7.19 -4.06
CA LEU A 777 -23.11 -7.88 -4.89
C LEU A 777 -23.74 -8.96 -5.77
N LYS A 778 -24.59 -9.82 -5.21
CA LYS A 778 -25.24 -10.90 -5.95
C LYS A 778 -26.13 -10.35 -7.07
N GLU A 779 -26.97 -9.36 -6.77
CA GLU A 779 -27.80 -8.65 -7.75
C GLU A 779 -26.95 -8.06 -8.90
N ARG A 780 -25.81 -7.45 -8.56
CA ARG A 780 -24.88 -6.91 -9.55
C ARG A 780 -24.27 -8.01 -10.42
N LEU A 781 -23.85 -9.13 -9.85
CA LEU A 781 -23.30 -10.26 -10.61
C LEU A 781 -24.36 -10.89 -11.53
N ASP A 782 -25.57 -11.15 -11.00
CA ASP A 782 -26.67 -11.75 -11.75
C ASP A 782 -27.07 -10.89 -12.96
N LYS A 783 -27.00 -9.55 -12.82
CA LYS A 783 -27.28 -8.61 -13.91
C LYS A 783 -26.30 -8.71 -15.10
N TYR A 784 -25.07 -9.16 -14.87
CA TYR A 784 -24.02 -9.24 -15.91
C TYR A 784 -23.46 -10.66 -16.04
N GLU A 785 -24.34 -11.66 -16.15
CA GLU A 785 -23.94 -13.03 -16.47
C GLU A 785 -22.90 -13.59 -15.48
N ASN A 786 -23.06 -13.29 -14.18
CA ASN A 786 -22.13 -13.64 -13.10
C ASN A 786 -20.75 -12.98 -13.17
N LYS A 787 -20.60 -11.85 -13.87
CA LYS A 787 -19.34 -11.09 -13.96
C LYS A 787 -19.45 -9.75 -13.25
N LEU A 788 -18.37 -9.30 -12.63
CA LEU A 788 -18.30 -7.94 -12.13
C LEU A 788 -17.51 -7.06 -13.10
N TYR A 789 -18.22 -6.22 -13.82
CA TYR A 789 -17.60 -5.17 -14.62
C TYR A 789 -17.32 -3.94 -13.78
N SER A 790 -16.05 -3.54 -13.74
CA SER A 790 -15.56 -2.32 -13.12
C SER A 790 -15.41 -1.19 -14.14
N GLY A 791 -15.98 -0.04 -13.79
CA GLY A 791 -15.87 1.24 -14.48
C GLY A 791 -17.16 2.06 -14.36
N ILE A 792 -17.04 3.35 -14.07
CA ILE A 792 -18.19 4.27 -13.86
C ILE A 792 -19.20 4.27 -15.02
N PHE A 793 -18.76 3.91 -16.23
CA PHE A 793 -19.58 3.87 -17.45
C PHE A 793 -20.22 2.51 -17.75
N TYR A 794 -19.97 1.48 -16.95
CA TYR A 794 -20.79 0.27 -16.98
C TYR A 794 -22.15 0.64 -16.37
N LYS A 795 -23.06 1.08 -17.25
CA LYS A 795 -24.43 1.54 -16.94
C LYS A 795 -24.99 0.74 -15.77
N THR A 796 -25.22 1.41 -14.63
CA THR A 796 -25.71 0.79 -13.40
C THR A 796 -27.04 0.10 -13.56
#